data_AF-A0A3B0BWF7-F1
#
_entry.id   AF-A0A3B0BWF7-F1
#
_cell.length_a   1.000
_cell.length_b   1.000
_cell.length_c   1.000
_cell.angle_alpha   90.00
_cell.angle_beta   90.00
_cell.angle_gamma   90.00
#
_symmetry.space_group_name_H-M   'P 1'
#
loop_
_entity.id
_entity.type
_entity.pdbx_description
1 polymer ?
#
loop_
_entity_poly.entity_id
_entity_poly.type
_entity_poly.pdbx_seq_one_letter_code
_entity_poly.pdbx_strand_id
1 'polypeptide(L)'
;MNAVYQFDEVARLPLPGDNCAVAIRDLDAGALIIYEDQRLTLDYAVMEGHRFAVKAITPGEELLSWELPFGVALQAIQPGQYVVNDAVLGELRVRQLKFALPDEPNFTDQIKPFVLDELSFQPAPASPAYTEARTFMGYRRSEARGVGTRNYVVLLGTTSRTGSYVKKLAARMQGELQNYPNIDGIVPAAHTEGATEKPNNLEVLLRTLAGFTVNPNVGAVLIADYGNEPVTNAMVEAYAREHGYPIDEVLHKFVSLQGGFEDSLNEGEALVREWLPIVGAMQRTSESISHLKIGLQCGGSDAFSGVSANPLLGWLSEELVRYGGSASLAETDELIGAEAYVLSKVRNVETARKFLELLERFREVTSWHGTSAEGNPSGGNKYRGLYNIYLKSIGAARKKDPFTRLDYATEYGERMKEGGFYFMDSPGNDLESIAGQVAAGCNMIFFTTGNGSITNFPYVPTVKVVTTTRRFQLLSNDMDVNAGLYLEGASMEELGKDVFERTIRIASGQRSVGEQAGHAQVQIWRNWRQNDASRLEALLHSPAPTGEPIEVRKEAEAGAASSPIAFTFNRYQDRLSSDNIGLIMPTSLCAGQVAGMITQRLNKQGLGQPVVSRFVALAHTEGCGNSGGQAEQLHARTMIGYITHPMVKHCLLLEHGCEKTHNDYMRHQMEEAGIDGSRLGYASIQLDGGIAKVSEKVEAWFKERLKSDGEAQKVTAGLEGLRIGIVSDGPVSAEAAEQLAKLTRMVAGAGGLVVVPENSGLLTTDAYRNNVLVSPEIKPSIAYGEHARHNGFHIMESPTEHFIETVTGLAATGVELLITLVGNRPVQTHPFVPMLQLAAEPAIQQTYESDLDLQLTGDSDGWTAQIMERCKQILEHTYTPRLYQKGYTDFQLTRGHLGFSL
;
A
#
# COMPACT_ATOMS: atom_id res chain seq x y z
N MET A 1 -7.83 -25.71 -40.90
CA MET A 1 -7.28 -26.97 -40.34
C MET A 1 -7.08 -26.69 -38.88
N ASN A 2 -7.64 -27.51 -38.00
CA ASN A 2 -7.44 -27.35 -36.56
C ASN A 2 -5.96 -27.61 -36.25
N ALA A 3 -5.33 -26.76 -35.44
CA ALA A 3 -3.95 -26.95 -35.03
C ALA A 3 -3.84 -28.23 -34.18
N VAL A 4 -2.77 -29.00 -34.38
CA VAL A 4 -2.46 -30.20 -33.61
C VAL A 4 -1.20 -29.94 -32.80
N TYR A 5 -1.26 -30.17 -31.49
CA TYR A 5 -0.17 -29.92 -30.54
C TYR A 5 0.17 -31.19 -29.76
N GLN A 6 1.43 -31.37 -29.41
CA GLN A 6 1.80 -32.26 -28.31
C GLN A 6 1.51 -31.56 -26.97
N PHE A 7 1.05 -32.29 -25.95
CA PHE A 7 0.65 -31.71 -24.68
C PHE A 7 1.70 -30.77 -24.07
N ASP A 8 2.96 -31.19 -24.00
CA ASP A 8 4.04 -30.42 -23.40
C ASP A 8 4.42 -29.14 -24.19
N GLU A 9 3.92 -28.98 -25.41
CA GLU A 9 4.08 -27.74 -26.16
C GLU A 9 3.11 -26.65 -25.67
N VAL A 10 1.96 -27.03 -25.13
CA VAL A 10 0.83 -26.12 -24.92
C VAL A 10 0.22 -26.13 -23.53
N ALA A 11 0.52 -27.14 -22.71
CA ALA A 11 -0.04 -27.26 -21.37
C ALA A 11 0.92 -27.90 -20.36
N ARG A 12 0.63 -27.71 -19.07
CA ARG A 12 1.32 -28.36 -17.95
C ARG A 12 0.29 -28.99 -17.02
N LEU A 13 0.59 -30.21 -16.57
CA LEU A 13 -0.12 -30.86 -15.47
C LEU A 13 0.73 -30.72 -14.21
N PRO A 14 0.25 -30.05 -13.13
CA PRO A 14 1.08 -29.80 -11.95
C PRO A 14 1.58 -31.07 -11.27
N LEU A 15 0.74 -32.10 -11.12
CA LEU A 15 1.11 -33.46 -10.70
C LEU A 15 0.39 -34.53 -11.54
N PRO A 16 0.96 -35.73 -11.72
CA PRO A 16 0.34 -36.80 -12.53
C PRO A 16 -1.08 -37.22 -12.11
N GLY A 17 -1.41 -37.08 -10.82
CA GLY A 17 -2.75 -37.37 -10.30
C GLY A 17 -3.82 -36.34 -10.67
N ASP A 18 -3.44 -35.17 -11.16
CA ASP A 18 -4.38 -34.10 -11.51
C ASP A 18 -5.30 -34.49 -12.69
N ASN A 19 -6.46 -33.83 -12.75
CA ASN A 19 -7.45 -34.00 -13.82
C ASN A 19 -7.65 -32.72 -14.66
N CYS A 20 -7.02 -31.61 -14.30
CA CYS A 20 -7.09 -30.33 -15.00
C CYS A 20 -5.69 -29.82 -15.36
N ALA A 21 -5.42 -29.58 -16.64
CA ALA A 21 -4.15 -29.02 -17.11
C ALA A 21 -4.23 -27.50 -17.26
N VAL A 22 -3.10 -26.82 -17.08
CA VAL A 22 -2.94 -25.36 -17.27
C VAL A 22 -2.38 -25.11 -18.66
N ALA A 23 -3.05 -24.29 -19.47
CA ALA A 23 -2.53 -23.84 -20.76
C ALA A 23 -1.36 -22.86 -20.56
N ILE A 24 -0.25 -23.04 -21.28
CA ILE A 24 0.93 -22.15 -21.22
C ILE A 24 0.99 -21.16 -22.39
N ARG A 25 -0.08 -21.08 -23.18
CA ARG A 25 -0.30 -20.11 -24.27
C ARG A 25 -1.80 -20.09 -24.62
N ASP A 26 -2.23 -19.08 -25.37
CA ASP A 26 -3.59 -19.05 -25.91
C ASP A 26 -3.80 -20.18 -26.94
N LEU A 27 -4.93 -20.87 -26.83
CA LEU A 27 -5.31 -21.99 -27.69
C LEU A 27 -6.68 -21.73 -28.30
N ASP A 28 -6.78 -21.90 -29.62
CA ASP A 28 -8.03 -21.70 -30.36
C ASP A 28 -9.04 -22.84 -30.10
N ALA A 29 -10.33 -22.51 -30.19
CA ALA A 29 -11.39 -23.51 -30.19
C ALA A 29 -11.18 -24.54 -31.31
N GLY A 30 -11.40 -25.81 -30.99
CA GLY A 30 -11.20 -26.94 -31.91
C GLY A 30 -9.75 -27.42 -32.02
N ALA A 31 -8.78 -26.78 -31.34
CA ALA A 31 -7.40 -27.28 -31.29
C ALA A 31 -7.36 -28.72 -30.76
N LEU A 32 -6.49 -29.54 -31.36
CA LEU A 32 -6.30 -30.94 -30.99
C LEU A 32 -5.01 -31.09 -30.19
N ILE A 33 -5.11 -31.60 -28.97
CA ILE A 33 -3.97 -31.84 -28.08
C ILE A 33 -3.77 -33.35 -27.95
N ILE A 34 -2.56 -33.82 -28.26
CA ILE A 34 -2.15 -35.21 -28.04
C ILE A 34 -1.59 -35.30 -26.62
N TYR A 35 -2.29 -36.02 -25.75
CA TYR A 35 -1.88 -36.27 -24.36
C TYR A 35 -1.94 -37.76 -24.09
N GLU A 36 -0.79 -38.36 -23.76
CA GLU A 36 -0.61 -39.81 -23.73
C GLU A 36 -1.11 -40.45 -25.04
N ASP A 37 -1.96 -41.48 -24.98
CA ASP A 37 -2.58 -42.11 -26.15
C ASP A 37 -3.93 -41.48 -26.55
N GLN A 38 -4.29 -40.34 -25.95
CA GLN A 38 -5.59 -39.68 -26.13
C GLN A 38 -5.51 -38.44 -27.03
N ARG A 39 -6.63 -38.13 -27.67
CA ARG A 39 -6.84 -36.93 -28.49
C ARG A 39 -7.87 -36.05 -27.80
N LEU A 40 -7.42 -34.93 -27.25
CA LEU A 40 -8.26 -33.94 -26.59
C LEU A 40 -8.61 -32.85 -27.59
N THR A 41 -9.90 -32.56 -27.79
CA THR A 41 -10.34 -31.45 -28.66
C THR A 41 -10.91 -30.36 -27.79
N LEU A 42 -10.38 -29.13 -27.91
CA LEU A 42 -10.90 -27.99 -27.16
C LEU A 42 -12.27 -27.57 -27.68
N ASP A 43 -13.26 -27.45 -26.80
CA ASP A 43 -14.62 -26.99 -27.13
C ASP A 43 -14.72 -25.47 -27.28
N TYR A 44 -13.91 -24.73 -26.50
CA TYR A 44 -13.74 -23.28 -26.57
C TYR A 44 -12.28 -22.89 -26.74
N ALA A 45 -12.04 -21.60 -27.02
CA ALA A 45 -10.71 -21.04 -26.90
C ALA A 45 -10.30 -21.04 -25.40
N VAL A 46 -9.08 -21.45 -25.11
CA VAL A 46 -8.52 -21.49 -23.74
C VAL A 46 -7.35 -20.54 -23.69
N MET A 47 -7.43 -19.53 -22.82
CA MET A 47 -6.38 -18.53 -22.65
C MET A 47 -5.15 -19.10 -21.92
N GLU A 48 -3.99 -18.47 -22.10
CA GLU A 48 -2.82 -18.70 -21.25
C GLU A 48 -3.19 -18.60 -19.75
N GLY A 49 -2.76 -19.58 -18.96
CA GLY A 49 -3.06 -19.73 -17.53
C GLY A 49 -4.40 -20.38 -17.20
N HIS A 50 -5.33 -20.45 -18.16
CA HIS A 50 -6.62 -21.09 -17.98
C HIS A 50 -6.52 -22.61 -18.12
N ARG A 51 -7.58 -23.33 -17.72
CA ARG A 51 -7.54 -24.78 -17.51
C ARG A 51 -8.52 -25.54 -18.37
N PHE A 52 -8.12 -26.73 -18.83
CA PHE A 52 -9.00 -27.69 -19.49
C PHE A 52 -8.84 -29.08 -18.86
N ALA A 53 -9.88 -29.90 -18.95
CA ALA A 53 -9.86 -31.25 -18.37
C ALA A 53 -8.99 -32.20 -19.22
N VAL A 54 -8.19 -33.05 -18.56
CA VAL A 54 -7.41 -34.12 -19.21
C VAL A 54 -8.00 -35.51 -18.96
N LYS A 55 -8.98 -35.61 -18.06
CA LYS A 55 -9.73 -36.83 -17.72
C LYS A 55 -11.23 -36.48 -17.69
N ALA A 56 -12.09 -37.49 -17.82
CA ALA A 56 -13.52 -37.28 -17.61
C ALA A 56 -13.79 -37.04 -16.12
N ILE A 57 -14.63 -36.05 -15.81
CA ILE A 57 -15.00 -35.64 -14.44
C ILE A 57 -16.51 -35.69 -14.34
N THR A 58 -17.04 -36.46 -13.39
CA THR A 58 -18.48 -36.65 -13.20
C THR A 58 -19.10 -35.57 -12.30
N PRO A 59 -20.43 -35.30 -12.38
CA PRO A 59 -21.07 -34.35 -11.48
C PRO A 59 -20.84 -34.72 -10.01
N GLY A 60 -20.41 -33.76 -9.20
CA GLY A 60 -20.06 -33.99 -7.79
C GLY A 60 -18.62 -34.45 -7.55
N GLU A 61 -17.84 -34.74 -8.60
CA GLU A 61 -16.42 -35.10 -8.51
C GLU A 61 -15.52 -33.86 -8.39
N GLU A 62 -14.41 -34.03 -7.68
CA GLU A 62 -13.45 -32.96 -7.39
C GLU A 62 -12.58 -32.63 -8.61
N LEU A 63 -12.38 -31.34 -8.87
CA LEU A 63 -11.37 -30.86 -9.80
C LEU A 63 -10.07 -30.67 -9.04
N LEU A 64 -8.98 -31.25 -9.55
CA LEU A 64 -7.71 -31.39 -8.85
C LEU A 64 -6.60 -30.57 -9.52
N SER A 65 -5.80 -29.92 -8.67
CA SER A 65 -4.51 -29.30 -9.02
C SER A 65 -3.53 -29.55 -7.86
N TRP A 66 -2.34 -30.04 -8.16
CA TRP A 66 -1.41 -30.58 -7.15
C TRP A 66 -2.04 -31.67 -6.25
N GLU A 67 -2.89 -32.50 -6.84
CA GLU A 67 -3.67 -33.58 -6.20
C GLU A 67 -4.59 -33.08 -5.07
N LEU A 68 -4.88 -31.79 -5.06
CA LEU A 68 -5.76 -31.15 -4.09
C LEU A 68 -6.98 -30.55 -4.79
N PRO A 69 -8.17 -30.66 -4.17
CA PRO A 69 -9.39 -30.14 -4.75
C PRO A 69 -9.37 -28.62 -4.77
N PHE A 70 -9.80 -28.04 -5.88
CA PHE A 70 -10.09 -26.61 -5.98
C PHE A 70 -11.55 -26.29 -6.33
N GLY A 71 -12.37 -27.31 -6.51
CA GLY A 71 -13.79 -27.16 -6.79
C GLY A 71 -14.44 -28.51 -7.10
N VAL A 72 -15.74 -28.47 -7.35
CA VAL A 72 -16.54 -29.67 -7.66
C VAL A 72 -17.34 -29.45 -8.94
N ALA A 73 -17.38 -30.47 -9.79
CA ALA A 73 -18.07 -30.39 -11.08
C ALA A 73 -19.60 -30.29 -10.90
N LEU A 74 -20.22 -29.32 -11.56
CA LEU A 74 -21.68 -29.13 -11.58
C LEU A 74 -22.37 -30.05 -12.59
N GLN A 75 -21.62 -30.46 -13.61
CA GLN A 75 -22.06 -31.31 -14.71
C GLN A 75 -20.89 -32.20 -15.15
N ALA A 76 -21.15 -33.15 -16.06
CA ALA A 76 -20.08 -33.98 -16.60
C ALA A 76 -19.13 -33.12 -17.45
N ILE A 77 -17.82 -33.19 -17.18
CA ILE A 77 -16.76 -32.51 -17.92
C ILE A 77 -15.94 -33.56 -18.67
N GLN A 78 -15.90 -33.50 -19.99
CA GLN A 78 -15.16 -34.41 -20.85
C GLN A 78 -13.71 -33.94 -21.06
N PRO A 79 -12.76 -34.85 -21.34
CA PRO A 79 -11.40 -34.46 -21.70
C PRO A 79 -11.37 -33.47 -22.88
N GLY A 80 -10.60 -32.40 -22.75
CA GLY A 80 -10.52 -31.28 -23.68
C GLY A 80 -11.46 -30.12 -23.38
N GLN A 81 -12.46 -30.29 -22.50
CA GLN A 81 -13.39 -29.20 -22.20
C GLN A 81 -12.75 -28.11 -21.34
N TYR A 82 -13.05 -26.87 -21.67
CA TYR A 82 -12.64 -25.69 -20.91
C TYR A 82 -13.31 -25.68 -19.52
N VAL A 83 -12.52 -25.61 -18.45
CA VAL A 83 -12.99 -25.57 -17.06
C VAL A 83 -13.17 -24.12 -16.62
N VAL A 84 -14.35 -23.76 -16.11
CA VAL A 84 -14.66 -22.38 -15.68
C VAL A 84 -15.76 -22.33 -14.61
N ASN A 85 -15.59 -21.46 -13.59
CA ASN A 85 -16.59 -21.16 -12.57
C ASN A 85 -17.32 -19.86 -12.88
N ASP A 86 -18.35 -19.55 -12.10
CA ASP A 86 -19.18 -18.35 -12.27
C ASP A 86 -18.36 -17.05 -12.14
N ALA A 87 -17.49 -16.99 -11.14
CA ALA A 87 -16.68 -15.81 -10.86
C ALA A 87 -15.74 -15.43 -12.03
N VAL A 88 -15.01 -16.39 -12.59
CA VAL A 88 -14.13 -16.15 -13.75
C VAL A 88 -14.97 -15.81 -14.97
N LEU A 89 -16.08 -16.50 -15.18
CA LEU A 89 -16.95 -16.25 -16.33
C LEU A 89 -17.52 -14.81 -16.30
N GLY A 90 -17.93 -14.33 -15.13
CA GLY A 90 -18.35 -12.94 -14.92
C GLY A 90 -17.26 -11.92 -15.28
N GLU A 91 -16.03 -12.13 -14.79
CA GLU A 91 -14.87 -11.27 -15.08
C GLU A 91 -14.48 -11.26 -16.56
N LEU A 92 -14.63 -12.40 -17.24
CA LEU A 92 -14.36 -12.48 -18.68
C LEU A 92 -15.44 -11.79 -19.52
N ARG A 93 -16.71 -11.83 -19.09
CA ARG A 93 -17.86 -11.22 -19.80
C ARG A 93 -17.81 -9.70 -19.86
N VAL A 94 -17.27 -9.06 -18.84
CA VAL A 94 -17.13 -7.58 -18.83
C VAL A 94 -15.97 -7.10 -19.72
N ARG A 95 -15.19 -8.02 -20.32
CA ARG A 95 -14.06 -7.71 -21.20
C ARG A 95 -14.43 -7.90 -22.67
N GLN A 96 -13.83 -7.08 -23.53
CA GLN A 96 -14.02 -7.18 -24.99
C GLN A 96 -13.14 -8.30 -25.59
N LEU A 97 -13.53 -9.56 -25.37
CA LEU A 97 -12.83 -10.73 -25.91
C LEU A 97 -13.23 -11.01 -27.37
N LYS A 98 -12.31 -11.59 -28.15
CA LYS A 98 -12.49 -11.88 -29.59
C LYS A 98 -12.99 -13.30 -29.88
N PHE A 99 -13.35 -14.06 -28.85
CA PHE A 99 -13.75 -15.45 -28.94
C PHE A 99 -14.96 -15.71 -28.04
N ALA A 100 -15.69 -16.79 -28.33
CA ALA A 100 -16.85 -17.19 -27.56
C ALA A 100 -16.42 -17.76 -26.19
N LEU A 101 -17.21 -17.46 -25.17
CA LEU A 101 -17.09 -18.04 -23.83
C LEU A 101 -18.19 -19.08 -23.62
N PRO A 102 -18.01 -20.03 -22.68
CA PRO A 102 -19.10 -20.90 -22.23
C PRO A 102 -20.32 -20.10 -21.76
N ASP A 103 -21.53 -20.62 -22.03
CA ASP A 103 -22.78 -19.98 -21.60
C ASP A 103 -23.01 -20.10 -20.08
N GLU A 104 -22.57 -21.20 -19.48
CA GLU A 104 -22.76 -21.52 -18.06
C GLU A 104 -21.46 -22.04 -17.44
N PRO A 105 -21.23 -21.82 -16.13
CA PRO A 105 -20.11 -22.44 -15.42
C PRO A 105 -20.27 -23.96 -15.33
N ASN A 106 -19.15 -24.69 -15.30
CA ASN A 106 -19.16 -26.16 -15.20
C ASN A 106 -18.64 -26.72 -13.87
N PHE A 107 -18.12 -25.87 -12.99
CA PHE A 107 -17.77 -26.24 -11.62
C PHE A 107 -18.08 -25.11 -10.63
N THR A 108 -18.13 -25.45 -9.34
CA THR A 108 -18.32 -24.51 -8.23
C THR A 108 -17.16 -24.56 -7.23
N ASP A 109 -16.94 -23.44 -6.55
CA ASP A 109 -15.87 -23.24 -5.56
C ASP A 109 -16.22 -23.89 -4.23
N GLN A 110 -16.34 -25.22 -4.23
CA GLN A 110 -16.63 -26.01 -3.04
C GLN A 110 -15.47 -26.98 -2.75
N ILE A 111 -14.94 -26.93 -1.54
CA ILE A 111 -14.02 -27.94 -1.02
C ILE A 111 -14.50 -28.43 0.36
N LYS A 112 -14.06 -29.62 0.75
CA LYS A 112 -14.32 -30.13 2.11
C LYS A 112 -13.41 -29.39 3.10
N PRO A 113 -13.92 -28.86 4.21
CA PRO A 113 -13.09 -28.26 5.26
C PRO A 113 -12.06 -29.27 5.77
N PHE A 114 -10.84 -28.81 6.00
CA PHE A 114 -9.79 -29.62 6.61
C PHE A 114 -10.09 -29.87 8.09
N VAL A 115 -9.92 -31.10 8.54
CA VAL A 115 -10.04 -31.49 9.96
C VAL A 115 -8.77 -32.21 10.38
N LEU A 116 -8.09 -31.66 11.39
CA LEU A 116 -6.91 -32.29 11.97
C LEU A 116 -7.30 -33.51 12.80
N ASP A 117 -6.86 -34.70 12.38
CA ASP A 117 -6.96 -35.90 13.19
C ASP A 117 -5.78 -35.98 14.18
N GLU A 118 -5.97 -35.42 15.37
CA GLU A 118 -4.94 -35.41 16.41
C GLU A 118 -4.61 -36.81 16.94
N LEU A 119 -5.54 -37.77 16.84
CA LEU A 119 -5.33 -39.13 17.34
C LEU A 119 -4.36 -39.92 16.45
N SER A 120 -4.38 -39.66 15.14
CA SER A 120 -3.45 -40.28 14.19
C SER A 120 -2.25 -39.40 13.83
N PHE A 121 -2.16 -38.18 14.36
CA PHE A 121 -1.08 -37.25 14.07
C PHE A 121 0.30 -37.84 14.40
N GLN A 122 1.22 -37.78 13.43
CA GLN A 122 2.61 -38.20 13.59
C GLN A 122 3.55 -37.01 13.34
N PRO A 123 4.37 -36.62 14.34
CA PRO A 123 5.43 -35.64 14.16
C PRO A 123 6.35 -36.00 12.98
N ALA A 124 6.53 -35.06 12.05
CA ALA A 124 7.47 -35.25 10.96
C ALA A 124 8.92 -35.03 11.45
N PRO A 125 9.89 -35.85 11.03
CA PRO A 125 11.30 -35.58 11.28
C PRO A 125 11.76 -34.34 10.51
N ALA A 126 12.79 -33.67 11.01
CA ALA A 126 13.47 -32.63 10.24
C ALA A 126 14.23 -33.27 9.08
N SER A 127 14.41 -32.53 7.99
CA SER A 127 15.31 -32.95 6.92
C SER A 127 16.75 -33.09 7.41
N PRO A 128 17.53 -34.05 6.89
CA PRO A 128 18.92 -34.22 7.29
C PRO A 128 19.72 -32.95 7.03
N ALA A 129 20.33 -32.42 8.10
CA ALA A 129 21.20 -31.25 8.02
C ALA A 129 22.47 -31.57 7.24
N TYR A 130 22.95 -30.60 6.47
CA TYR A 130 24.26 -30.67 5.84
C TYR A 130 25.36 -30.47 6.87
N THR A 131 26.45 -31.22 6.74
CA THR A 131 27.65 -31.08 7.58
C THR A 131 28.69 -30.13 6.99
N GLU A 132 28.52 -29.77 5.72
CA GLU A 132 29.40 -28.85 4.99
C GLU A 132 29.20 -27.41 5.48
N ALA A 133 30.29 -26.71 5.74
CA ALA A 133 30.24 -25.29 6.09
C ALA A 133 30.16 -24.45 4.81
N ARG A 134 29.04 -23.74 4.63
CA ARG A 134 28.85 -22.70 3.61
C ARG A 134 28.81 -21.34 4.28
N THR A 135 29.40 -20.33 3.65
CA THR A 135 29.54 -18.99 4.22
C THR A 135 29.10 -17.88 3.28
N PHE A 136 28.80 -16.71 3.84
CA PHE A 136 28.57 -15.44 3.16
C PHE A 136 29.32 -14.31 3.87
N MET A 137 29.55 -13.19 3.19
CA MET A 137 30.20 -12.02 3.80
C MET A 137 29.18 -11.13 4.53
N GLY A 138 29.00 -11.32 5.84
CA GLY A 138 27.98 -10.64 6.64
C GLY A 138 28.53 -9.69 7.69
N TYR A 139 27.69 -8.81 8.25
CA TYR A 139 28.02 -7.96 9.40
C TYR A 139 27.63 -8.68 10.69
N ARG A 140 28.61 -9.33 11.33
CA ARG A 140 28.40 -9.94 12.64
C ARG A 140 28.00 -8.86 13.66
N ARG A 141 26.84 -9.05 14.28
CA ARG A 141 26.37 -8.24 15.42
C ARG A 141 26.75 -8.99 16.71
N SER A 142 25.76 -9.46 17.44
CA SER A 142 25.91 -10.38 18.57
C SER A 142 25.27 -11.73 18.24
N GLU A 143 25.39 -12.70 19.14
CA GLU A 143 24.62 -13.95 19.05
C GLU A 143 23.11 -13.69 19.11
N ALA A 144 22.66 -12.79 19.99
CA ALA A 144 21.26 -12.46 20.18
C ALA A 144 20.64 -11.71 18.98
N ARG A 145 21.41 -10.89 18.26
CA ARG A 145 20.96 -10.15 17.06
C ARG A 145 21.18 -10.93 15.77
N GLY A 146 22.24 -11.74 15.69
CA GLY A 146 22.62 -12.49 14.49
C GLY A 146 23.56 -11.73 13.56
N VAL A 147 23.43 -11.97 12.26
CA VAL A 147 24.34 -11.44 11.23
C VAL A 147 23.54 -10.67 10.18
N GLY A 148 23.96 -9.44 9.89
CA GLY A 148 23.34 -8.60 8.86
C GLY A 148 23.88 -8.92 7.48
N THR A 149 23.03 -8.91 6.46
CA THR A 149 23.45 -8.88 5.05
C THR A 149 23.78 -7.45 4.59
N ARG A 150 23.36 -6.45 5.37
CA ARG A 150 23.57 -5.01 5.14
C ARG A 150 23.90 -4.26 6.43
N ASN A 151 24.30 -3.01 6.29
CA ASN A 151 24.67 -2.09 7.36
C ASN A 151 24.05 -0.71 7.11
N TYR A 152 22.81 -0.54 7.54
CA TYR A 152 22.03 0.69 7.38
C TYR A 152 21.98 1.53 8.66
N VAL A 153 21.87 2.84 8.50
CA VAL A 153 21.33 3.73 9.53
C VAL A 153 19.84 3.92 9.24
N VAL A 154 18.99 3.55 10.20
CA VAL A 154 17.53 3.62 10.05
C VAL A 154 16.97 4.81 10.82
N LEU A 155 16.09 5.58 10.18
CA LEU A 155 15.35 6.68 10.79
C LEU A 155 13.89 6.24 10.92
N LEU A 156 13.48 5.84 12.12
CA LEU A 156 12.21 5.20 12.40
C LEU A 156 11.24 6.20 13.06
N GLY A 157 10.05 6.36 12.48
CA GLY A 157 8.94 7.01 13.18
C GLY A 157 8.20 5.98 14.05
N THR A 158 7.79 6.34 15.26
CA THR A 158 6.90 5.48 16.07
C THR A 158 5.46 5.52 15.57
N THR A 159 5.07 6.59 14.86
CA THR A 159 3.75 6.80 14.30
C THR A 159 3.82 7.44 12.93
N SER A 160 2.69 7.45 12.20
CA SER A 160 2.53 8.22 10.95
C SER A 160 2.84 9.72 11.11
N ARG A 161 2.69 10.26 12.32
CA ARG A 161 2.89 11.67 12.62
C ARG A 161 4.38 12.09 12.54
N THR A 162 5.31 11.14 12.67
CA THR A 162 6.76 11.38 12.49
C THR A 162 7.29 10.91 11.13
N GLY A 163 6.44 10.35 10.27
CA GLY A 163 6.84 9.84 8.95
C GLY A 163 7.49 10.89 8.06
N SER A 164 6.93 12.10 8.01
CA SER A 164 7.48 13.21 7.22
C SER A 164 8.83 13.71 7.76
N TYR A 165 9.02 13.72 9.09
CA TYR A 165 10.28 14.07 9.72
C TYR A 165 11.40 13.10 9.31
N VAL A 166 11.20 11.79 9.46
CA VAL A 166 12.25 10.81 9.13
C VAL A 166 12.55 10.76 7.63
N LYS A 167 11.53 10.92 6.76
CA LYS A 167 11.72 11.05 5.31
C LYS A 167 12.60 12.26 4.97
N LYS A 168 12.32 13.42 5.59
CA LYS A 168 13.07 14.65 5.34
C LYS A 168 14.50 14.58 5.88
N LEU A 169 14.68 14.04 7.09
CA LEU A 169 16.00 13.82 7.68
C LEU A 169 16.85 12.88 6.80
N ALA A 170 16.28 11.76 6.34
CA ALA A 170 16.96 10.85 5.43
C ALA A 170 17.42 11.57 4.16
N ALA A 171 16.55 12.39 3.56
CA ALA A 171 16.85 13.14 2.34
C ALA A 171 18.02 14.12 2.53
N ARG A 172 18.12 14.80 3.68
CA ARG A 172 19.23 15.72 4.00
C ARG A 172 20.56 15.01 4.19
N MET A 173 20.52 13.77 4.68
CA MET A 173 21.71 12.99 4.99
C MET A 173 22.28 12.20 3.80
N GLN A 174 21.58 12.15 2.66
CA GLN A 174 22.05 11.36 1.49
C GLN A 174 23.44 11.76 1.01
N GLY A 175 23.80 13.04 1.11
CA GLY A 175 25.11 13.56 0.69
C GLY A 175 26.30 13.07 1.53
N GLU A 176 26.06 12.49 2.72
CA GLU A 176 27.10 12.01 3.62
C GLU A 176 27.64 10.63 3.22
N LEU A 177 26.82 9.81 2.53
CA LEU A 177 27.15 8.41 2.21
C LEU A 177 28.43 8.24 1.39
N GLN A 178 28.78 9.23 0.56
CA GLN A 178 30.02 9.22 -0.23
C GLN A 178 31.30 9.12 0.63
N ASN A 179 31.23 9.50 1.91
CA ASN A 179 32.35 9.47 2.84
C ASN A 179 32.45 8.14 3.62
N TYR A 180 31.44 7.27 3.54
CA TYR A 180 31.31 6.07 4.36
C TYR A 180 30.89 4.85 3.52
N PRO A 181 31.82 4.22 2.76
CA PRO A 181 31.50 3.15 1.80
C PRO A 181 30.95 1.87 2.42
N ASN A 182 31.11 1.69 3.74
CA ASN A 182 30.59 0.53 4.49
C ASN A 182 29.20 0.77 5.09
N ILE A 183 28.57 1.91 4.81
CA ILE A 183 27.17 2.18 5.14
C ILE A 183 26.37 1.98 3.86
N ASP A 184 25.50 0.97 3.84
CA ASP A 184 24.69 0.65 2.67
C ASP A 184 23.62 1.73 2.38
N GLY A 185 23.21 2.49 3.41
CA GLY A 185 22.36 3.66 3.27
C GLY A 185 21.92 4.28 4.59
N ILE A 186 21.37 5.49 4.50
CA ILE A 186 20.63 6.18 5.57
C ILE A 186 19.18 6.27 5.10
N VAL A 187 18.28 5.50 5.70
CA VAL A 187 16.95 5.27 5.12
C VAL A 187 15.82 5.53 6.12
N PRO A 188 14.68 6.09 5.66
CA PRO A 188 13.52 6.25 6.51
C PRO A 188 12.71 4.95 6.59
N ALA A 189 12.25 4.61 7.79
CA ALA A 189 11.19 3.65 8.04
C ALA A 189 9.93 4.40 8.48
N ALA A 190 9.23 4.98 7.51
CA ALA A 190 7.98 5.72 7.72
C ALA A 190 6.77 4.84 7.35
N HIS A 191 5.79 4.72 8.24
CA HIS A 191 4.58 3.91 8.09
C HIS A 191 3.33 4.74 8.47
N THR A 192 2.13 4.19 8.33
CA THR A 192 0.84 4.92 8.48
C THR A 192 0.10 4.68 9.81
N GLU A 193 0.77 4.07 10.79
CA GLU A 193 0.12 3.51 11.99
C GLU A 193 0.42 4.32 13.26
N GLY A 194 -0.25 4.00 14.38
CA GLY A 194 0.08 4.55 15.71
C GLY A 194 -0.50 5.92 16.05
N ALA A 195 -1.28 6.53 15.14
CA ALA A 195 -1.87 7.86 15.35
C ALA A 195 -3.31 7.86 15.88
N THR A 196 -3.92 6.68 16.09
CA THR A 196 -5.23 6.50 16.74
C THR A 196 -5.03 6.29 18.23
N GLU A 197 -5.88 6.89 19.08
CA GLU A 197 -5.76 6.84 20.55
C GLU A 197 -5.82 5.42 21.14
N LYS A 198 -6.70 4.56 20.61
CA LYS A 198 -6.85 3.16 21.04
C LYS A 198 -6.86 2.23 19.83
N PRO A 199 -5.69 1.95 19.24
CA PRO A 199 -5.61 1.08 18.07
C PRO A 199 -5.79 -0.39 18.48
N ASN A 200 -6.56 -1.14 17.69
CA ASN A 200 -6.73 -2.58 17.85
C ASN A 200 -5.42 -3.35 17.53
N ASN A 201 -4.55 -2.78 16.69
CA ASN A 201 -3.26 -3.34 16.34
C ASN A 201 -2.09 -2.88 17.26
N LEU A 202 -2.36 -2.34 18.47
CA LEU A 202 -1.30 -1.76 19.31
C LEU A 202 -0.13 -2.72 19.59
N GLU A 203 -0.43 -3.96 19.99
CA GLU A 203 0.62 -4.94 20.29
C GLU A 203 1.42 -5.32 19.03
N VAL A 204 0.72 -5.51 17.90
CA VAL A 204 1.32 -5.77 16.59
C VAL A 204 2.29 -4.65 16.21
N LEU A 205 1.88 -3.40 16.41
CA LEU A 205 2.71 -2.23 16.12
C LEU A 205 3.96 -2.17 17.03
N LEU A 206 3.80 -2.31 18.35
CA LEU A 206 4.93 -2.28 19.29
C LEU A 206 5.95 -3.38 19.01
N ARG A 207 5.46 -4.60 18.72
CA ARG A 207 6.32 -5.73 18.34
C ARG A 207 7.09 -5.45 17.07
N THR A 208 6.43 -4.86 16.08
CA THR A 208 7.04 -4.52 14.79
C THR A 208 8.14 -3.47 14.95
N LEU A 209 7.88 -2.40 15.69
CA LEU A 209 8.85 -1.33 15.97
C LEU A 209 10.06 -1.84 16.76
N ALA A 210 9.84 -2.70 17.75
CA ALA A 210 10.92 -3.35 18.50
C ALA A 210 11.76 -4.28 17.59
N GLY A 211 11.11 -5.06 16.72
CA GLY A 211 11.77 -5.93 15.74
C GLY A 211 12.59 -5.16 14.71
N PHE A 212 12.05 -4.06 14.17
CA PHE A 212 12.78 -3.16 13.27
C PHE A 212 14.06 -2.63 13.91
N THR A 213 13.97 -2.20 15.17
CA THR A 213 15.10 -1.64 15.92
C THR A 213 16.28 -2.62 16.04
N VAL A 214 16.00 -3.91 16.27
CA VAL A 214 17.05 -4.91 16.51
C VAL A 214 17.44 -5.75 15.29
N ASN A 215 16.76 -5.57 14.14
CA ASN A 215 17.05 -6.31 12.91
C ASN A 215 18.55 -6.25 12.58
N PRO A 216 19.20 -7.36 12.19
CA PRO A 216 20.65 -7.41 12.05
C PRO A 216 21.21 -6.53 10.90
N ASN A 217 20.38 -6.09 9.95
CA ASN A 217 20.78 -5.13 8.91
C ASN A 217 20.91 -3.68 9.44
N VAL A 218 20.43 -3.41 10.65
CA VAL A 218 20.49 -2.10 11.30
C VAL A 218 21.83 -1.94 12.02
N GLY A 219 22.68 -1.07 11.52
CA GLY A 219 23.92 -0.65 12.19
C GLY A 219 23.66 0.38 13.29
N ALA A 220 22.75 1.33 13.04
CA ALA A 220 22.25 2.29 14.01
C ALA A 220 20.80 2.71 13.71
N VAL A 221 20.08 3.18 14.72
CA VAL A 221 18.67 3.61 14.57
C VAL A 221 18.30 4.82 15.43
N LEU A 222 17.71 5.83 14.80
CA LEU A 222 17.04 6.95 15.49
C LEU A 222 15.54 6.67 15.48
N ILE A 223 14.91 6.67 16.66
CA ILE A 223 13.47 6.46 16.82
C ILE A 223 12.84 7.78 17.26
N ALA A 224 11.89 8.29 16.48
CA ALA A 224 11.27 9.59 16.69
C ALA A 224 9.79 9.49 17.04
N ASP A 225 9.40 10.20 18.11
CA ASP A 225 8.01 10.44 18.52
C ASP A 225 7.82 11.92 18.90
N TYR A 226 6.65 12.28 19.44
CA TYR A 226 6.42 13.59 20.06
C TYR A 226 6.20 13.52 21.59
N GLY A 227 6.47 12.37 22.20
CA GLY A 227 6.38 12.12 23.64
C GLY A 227 4.96 12.06 24.24
N ASN A 228 3.93 12.51 23.52
CA ASN A 228 2.54 12.55 23.98
C ASN A 228 1.54 11.84 23.04
N GLU A 229 2.06 11.08 22.08
CA GLU A 229 1.26 10.37 21.09
C GLU A 229 0.75 9.02 21.64
N PRO A 230 -0.26 8.40 21.01
CA PRO A 230 -0.78 7.10 21.46
C PRO A 230 0.27 5.99 21.49
N VAL A 231 1.33 6.12 20.69
CA VAL A 231 2.50 5.25 20.72
C VAL A 231 3.76 6.10 20.87
N THR A 232 4.49 5.87 21.96
CA THR A 232 5.68 6.64 22.32
C THR A 232 6.94 5.80 22.30
N ASN A 233 8.09 6.48 22.27
CA ASN A 233 9.41 5.89 22.46
C ASN A 233 9.48 5.05 23.74
N ALA A 234 8.89 5.53 24.84
CA ALA A 234 8.87 4.82 26.11
C ALA A 234 8.12 3.49 26.02
N MET A 235 7.02 3.42 25.26
CA MET A 235 6.28 2.18 25.04
C MET A 235 7.06 1.19 24.18
N VAL A 236 7.73 1.67 23.12
CA VAL A 236 8.57 0.82 22.27
C VAL A 236 9.76 0.26 23.07
N GLU A 237 10.42 1.10 23.86
CA GLU A 237 11.53 0.68 24.73
C GLU A 237 11.06 -0.32 25.79
N ALA A 238 9.95 -0.04 26.48
CA ALA A 238 9.38 -0.95 27.47
C ALA A 238 9.04 -2.31 26.84
N TYR A 239 8.34 -2.31 25.70
CA TYR A 239 8.00 -3.54 24.98
C TYR A 239 9.25 -4.32 24.60
N ALA A 240 10.27 -3.66 24.04
CA ALA A 240 11.53 -4.28 23.66
C ALA A 240 12.20 -4.95 24.86
N ARG A 241 12.30 -4.26 26.01
CA ARG A 241 12.95 -4.78 27.22
C ARG A 241 12.16 -5.93 27.86
N GLU A 242 10.84 -5.78 28.00
CA GLU A 242 9.96 -6.80 28.60
C GLU A 242 9.94 -8.10 27.80
N HIS A 243 10.07 -8.01 26.47
CA HIS A 243 10.03 -9.16 25.57
C HIS A 243 11.42 -9.64 25.13
N GLY A 244 12.50 -9.16 25.76
CA GLY A 244 13.87 -9.66 25.55
C GLY A 244 14.45 -9.34 24.17
N TYR A 245 14.10 -8.19 23.59
CA TYR A 245 14.78 -7.64 22.42
C TYR A 245 16.14 -7.05 22.87
N PRO A 246 17.25 -7.38 22.18
CA PRO A 246 18.60 -6.95 22.58
C PRO A 246 18.88 -5.50 22.15
N ILE A 247 18.07 -4.55 22.62
CA ILE A 247 18.13 -3.15 22.20
C ILE A 247 19.44 -2.45 22.64
N ASP A 248 20.01 -2.87 23.77
CA ASP A 248 21.27 -2.31 24.28
C ASP A 248 22.49 -2.71 23.42
N GLU A 249 22.33 -3.66 22.48
CA GLU A 249 23.34 -4.06 21.50
C GLU A 249 23.19 -3.32 20.15
N VAL A 250 22.29 -2.34 20.09
CA VAL A 250 22.07 -1.48 18.93
C VAL A 250 22.55 -0.07 19.27
N LEU A 251 23.33 0.55 18.38
CA LEU A 251 23.59 1.98 18.48
C LEU A 251 22.29 2.72 18.17
N HIS A 252 21.63 3.27 19.18
CA HIS A 252 20.31 3.87 19.02
C HIS A 252 20.10 5.15 19.83
N LYS A 253 19.10 5.93 19.43
CA LYS A 253 18.61 7.06 20.22
C LYS A 253 17.10 7.19 20.05
N PHE A 254 16.40 7.29 21.17
CA PHE A 254 15.02 7.76 21.24
C PHE A 254 15.01 9.29 21.31
N VAL A 255 14.30 9.93 20.38
CA VAL A 255 14.19 11.38 20.25
C VAL A 255 12.72 11.76 20.29
N SER A 256 12.36 12.68 21.18
CA SER A 256 11.03 13.29 21.20
C SER A 256 11.12 14.67 20.60
N LEU A 257 10.44 14.87 19.48
CA LEU A 257 10.48 16.12 18.72
C LEU A 257 9.76 17.22 19.50
N GLN A 258 10.45 18.34 19.70
CA GLN A 258 9.95 19.51 20.42
C GLN A 258 10.33 20.79 19.65
N GLY A 259 9.46 21.79 19.70
CA GLY A 259 9.71 23.07 19.02
C GLY A 259 9.60 22.99 17.50
N GLY A 260 10.31 23.89 16.81
CA GLY A 260 10.19 24.07 15.37
C GLY A 260 10.71 22.87 14.55
N PHE A 261 10.06 22.59 13.41
CA PHE A 261 10.41 21.48 12.53
C PHE A 261 11.88 21.52 12.05
N GLU A 262 12.40 22.70 11.76
CA GLU A 262 13.79 22.87 11.30
C GLU A 262 14.81 22.58 12.39
N ASP A 263 14.52 22.98 13.62
CA ASP A 263 15.41 22.75 14.77
C ASP A 263 15.50 21.26 15.10
N SER A 264 14.34 20.58 15.06
CA SER A 264 14.26 19.12 15.18
C SER A 264 15.10 18.40 14.11
N LEU A 265 15.07 18.86 12.86
CA LEU A 265 15.89 18.26 11.79
C LEU A 265 17.39 18.47 12.07
N ASN A 266 17.79 19.66 12.49
CA ASN A 266 19.19 19.97 12.80
C ASN A 266 19.73 19.09 13.94
N GLU A 267 18.92 18.85 14.98
CA GLU A 267 19.26 17.94 16.07
C GLU A 267 19.42 16.49 15.56
N GLY A 268 18.47 16.00 14.78
CA GLY A 268 18.55 14.68 14.17
C GLY A 268 19.78 14.49 13.28
N GLU A 269 20.14 15.50 12.48
CA GLU A 269 21.33 15.47 11.64
C GLU A 269 22.61 15.38 12.47
N ALA A 270 22.71 16.15 13.56
CA ALA A 270 23.87 16.12 14.45
C ALA A 270 24.08 14.72 15.06
N LEU A 271 23.00 14.12 15.58
CA LEU A 271 23.02 12.76 16.14
C LEU A 271 23.47 11.72 15.11
N VAL A 272 22.91 11.76 13.90
CA VAL A 272 23.26 10.80 12.84
C VAL A 272 24.73 10.98 12.42
N ARG A 273 25.23 12.22 12.30
CA ARG A 273 26.64 12.49 11.93
C ARG A 273 27.63 11.90 12.95
N GLU A 274 27.30 11.89 14.24
CA GLU A 274 28.12 11.25 15.28
C GLU A 274 28.25 9.72 15.09
N TRP A 275 27.24 9.08 14.51
CA TRP A 275 27.24 7.63 14.29
C TRP A 275 27.97 7.19 13.02
N LEU A 276 28.05 8.04 12.00
CA LEU A 276 28.59 7.63 10.69
C LEU A 276 30.01 7.03 10.78
N PRO A 277 30.97 7.60 11.56
CA PRO A 277 32.28 6.98 11.73
C PRO A 277 32.23 5.60 12.40
N ILE A 278 31.32 5.41 13.37
CA ILE A 278 31.17 4.16 14.12
C ILE A 278 30.58 3.07 13.23
N VAL A 279 29.48 3.38 12.54
CA VAL A 279 28.79 2.44 11.64
C VAL A 279 29.65 2.14 10.42
N GLY A 280 30.34 3.13 9.86
CA GLY A 280 31.26 2.97 8.73
C GLY A 280 32.52 2.15 9.06
N ALA A 281 32.90 2.02 10.32
CA ALA A 281 34.03 1.18 10.74
C ALA A 281 33.68 -0.33 10.77
N MET A 282 32.39 -0.68 10.79
CA MET A 282 31.93 -2.07 10.82
C MET A 282 32.28 -2.78 9.50
N GLN A 283 32.90 -3.95 9.59
CA GLN A 283 33.35 -4.72 8.42
C GLN A 283 32.53 -5.99 8.24
N ARG A 284 32.42 -6.44 6.99
CA ARG A 284 31.92 -7.77 6.70
C ARG A 284 32.95 -8.83 7.12
N THR A 285 32.48 -9.94 7.67
CA THR A 285 33.24 -11.13 8.03
C THR A 285 32.65 -12.35 7.34
N SER A 286 33.42 -13.44 7.23
CA SER A 286 32.91 -14.70 6.69
C SER A 286 32.02 -15.38 7.72
N GLU A 287 30.73 -15.46 7.45
CA GLU A 287 29.70 -15.91 8.38
C GLU A 287 28.96 -17.13 7.85
N SER A 288 28.56 -18.05 8.72
CA SER A 288 27.76 -19.22 8.33
C SER A 288 26.44 -18.81 7.70
N ILE A 289 26.02 -19.46 6.61
CA ILE A 289 24.71 -19.22 5.99
C ILE A 289 23.54 -19.64 6.90
N SER A 290 23.79 -20.37 7.99
CA SER A 290 22.80 -20.63 9.05
C SER A 290 22.27 -19.34 9.70
N HIS A 291 22.93 -18.21 9.51
CA HIS A 291 22.44 -16.90 9.96
C HIS A 291 21.55 -16.17 8.93
N LEU A 292 21.32 -16.75 7.74
CA LEU A 292 20.37 -16.20 6.79
C LEU A 292 18.94 -16.53 7.23
N LYS A 293 18.11 -15.50 7.23
CA LYS A 293 16.69 -15.55 7.56
C LYS A 293 15.95 -14.90 6.41
N ILE A 294 15.28 -15.71 5.60
CA ILE A 294 14.61 -15.23 4.38
C ILE A 294 13.10 -15.11 4.61
N GLY A 295 12.52 -13.97 4.21
CA GLY A 295 11.08 -13.82 4.08
C GLY A 295 10.62 -14.28 2.70
N LEU A 296 9.52 -15.02 2.62
CA LEU A 296 8.93 -15.50 1.39
C LEU A 296 7.61 -14.76 1.18
N GLN A 297 7.50 -14.01 0.09
CA GLN A 297 6.35 -13.16 -0.20
C GLN A 297 5.84 -13.40 -1.62
N CYS A 298 4.52 -13.36 -1.80
CA CYS A 298 3.87 -13.26 -3.10
C CYS A 298 3.45 -11.81 -3.37
N GLY A 299 3.32 -11.43 -4.64
CA GLY A 299 2.63 -10.18 -5.01
C GLY A 299 1.58 -10.44 -6.06
N GLY A 300 1.68 -9.78 -7.22
CA GLY A 300 0.79 -10.02 -8.36
C GLY A 300 0.89 -11.45 -8.91
N SER A 301 0.20 -12.39 -8.27
CA SER A 301 0.20 -13.82 -8.59
C SER A 301 -0.53 -14.12 -9.91
N ASP A 302 -0.05 -15.12 -10.65
CA ASP A 302 -0.70 -15.68 -11.83
C ASP A 302 -0.86 -17.21 -11.70
N ALA A 303 -1.43 -17.85 -12.71
CA ALA A 303 -1.60 -19.30 -12.75
C ALA A 303 -0.27 -20.08 -12.70
N PHE A 304 0.86 -19.45 -13.03
CA PHE A 304 2.19 -20.07 -13.08
C PHE A 304 2.99 -19.89 -11.79
N SER A 305 2.57 -19.01 -10.87
CA SER A 305 3.18 -18.85 -9.54
C SER A 305 3.39 -20.18 -8.84
N GLY A 306 2.33 -20.99 -8.72
CA GLY A 306 2.37 -22.31 -8.08
C GLY A 306 3.11 -23.40 -8.86
N VAL A 307 3.43 -23.15 -10.13
CA VAL A 307 4.09 -24.11 -11.03
C VAL A 307 5.60 -23.86 -11.12
N SER A 308 6.03 -22.59 -11.05
CA SER A 308 7.42 -22.16 -11.30
C SER A 308 8.06 -21.49 -10.07
N ALA A 309 7.76 -20.21 -9.84
CA ALA A 309 8.44 -19.36 -8.85
C ALA A 309 8.24 -19.84 -7.40
N ASN A 310 7.03 -20.26 -7.02
CA ASN A 310 6.77 -20.69 -5.65
C ASN A 310 7.46 -22.02 -5.32
N PRO A 311 7.39 -23.08 -6.17
CA PRO A 311 8.21 -24.27 -6.01
C PRO A 311 9.72 -24.00 -5.96
N LEU A 312 10.22 -23.03 -6.75
CA LEU A 312 11.63 -22.63 -6.71
C LEU A 312 12.02 -22.04 -5.35
N LEU A 313 11.14 -21.23 -4.75
CA LEU A 313 11.33 -20.76 -3.38
C LEU A 313 11.17 -21.89 -2.35
N GLY A 314 10.30 -22.88 -2.59
CA GLY A 314 10.23 -24.08 -1.76
C GLY A 314 11.57 -24.81 -1.74
N TRP A 315 12.15 -25.05 -2.90
CA TRP A 315 13.46 -25.69 -3.05
C TRP A 315 14.57 -24.87 -2.34
N LEU A 316 14.60 -23.55 -2.57
CA LEU A 316 15.56 -22.65 -1.91
C LEU A 316 15.43 -22.71 -0.38
N SER A 317 14.19 -22.72 0.12
CA SER A 317 13.88 -22.73 1.54
C SER A 317 14.33 -24.02 2.20
N GLU A 318 14.06 -25.17 1.57
CA GLU A 318 14.51 -26.48 2.04
C GLU A 318 16.04 -26.55 2.13
N GLU A 319 16.75 -26.12 1.08
CA GLU A 319 18.21 -26.15 1.08
C GLU A 319 18.79 -25.23 2.17
N LEU A 320 18.24 -24.03 2.35
CA LEU A 320 18.69 -23.13 3.42
C LEU A 320 18.44 -23.71 4.82
N VAL A 321 17.26 -24.30 5.06
CA VAL A 321 16.92 -24.93 6.35
C VAL A 321 17.85 -26.09 6.66
N ARG A 322 18.26 -26.88 5.65
CA ARG A 322 19.23 -27.97 5.83
C ARG A 322 20.63 -27.48 6.21
N TYR A 323 21.00 -26.24 5.88
CA TYR A 323 22.20 -25.58 6.41
C TYR A 323 21.98 -24.85 7.75
N GLY A 324 20.79 -24.97 8.35
CA GLY A 324 20.44 -24.39 9.64
C GLY A 324 19.94 -22.95 9.58
N GLY A 325 19.65 -22.42 8.39
CA GLY A 325 19.02 -21.10 8.23
C GLY A 325 17.51 -21.14 8.49
N SER A 326 16.84 -20.00 8.26
CA SER A 326 15.39 -19.89 8.44
C SER A 326 14.70 -19.37 7.19
N ALA A 327 13.49 -19.87 6.93
CA ALA A 327 12.60 -19.36 5.89
C ALA A 327 11.21 -19.10 6.50
N SER A 328 10.63 -17.93 6.23
CA SER A 328 9.32 -17.52 6.75
C SER A 328 8.33 -17.36 5.60
N LEU A 329 7.35 -18.26 5.56
CA LEU A 329 6.11 -18.08 4.80
C LEU A 329 5.12 -17.28 5.64
N ALA A 330 4.38 -16.38 5.03
CA ALA A 330 3.36 -15.58 5.69
C ALA A 330 2.03 -15.67 4.90
N GLU A 331 1.24 -14.59 4.83
CA GLU A 331 0.05 -14.47 3.97
C GLU A 331 -1.07 -15.44 4.38
N THR A 332 -1.63 -15.26 5.59
CA THR A 332 -2.63 -16.13 6.22
C THR A 332 -3.86 -16.36 5.32
N ASP A 333 -4.34 -15.30 4.67
CA ASP A 333 -5.46 -15.36 3.73
C ASP A 333 -5.13 -16.20 2.49
N GLU A 334 -3.89 -16.13 2.00
CA GLU A 334 -3.38 -16.95 0.88
C GLU A 334 -3.00 -18.38 1.28
N LEU A 335 -3.32 -18.86 2.49
CA LEU A 335 -3.18 -20.27 2.87
C LEU A 335 -4.50 -20.93 3.24
N ILE A 336 -5.59 -20.17 3.24
CA ILE A 336 -6.96 -20.68 3.42
C ILE A 336 -7.29 -21.65 2.28
N GLY A 337 -7.58 -22.90 2.62
CA GLY A 337 -7.80 -24.00 1.67
C GLY A 337 -6.56 -24.81 1.29
N ALA A 338 -5.37 -24.44 1.76
CA ALA A 338 -4.13 -25.20 1.56
C ALA A 338 -3.69 -25.97 2.82
N GLU A 339 -4.56 -26.10 3.82
CA GLU A 339 -4.25 -26.66 5.14
C GLU A 339 -3.69 -28.08 5.02
N ALA A 340 -4.29 -28.91 4.18
CA ALA A 340 -3.83 -30.29 3.94
C ALA A 340 -2.37 -30.34 3.43
N TYR A 341 -1.98 -29.39 2.58
CA TYR A 341 -0.61 -29.31 2.07
C TYR A 341 0.36 -28.82 3.14
N VAL A 342 0.02 -27.71 3.81
CA VAL A 342 0.88 -27.10 4.84
C VAL A 342 1.10 -28.07 6.00
N LEU A 343 0.04 -28.75 6.43
CA LEU A 343 0.04 -29.68 7.56
C LEU A 343 0.45 -31.12 7.21
N SER A 344 0.81 -31.40 5.95
CA SER A 344 1.32 -32.71 5.53
C SER A 344 2.60 -33.13 6.26
N LYS A 345 3.40 -32.16 6.73
CA LYS A 345 4.61 -32.38 7.53
C LYS A 345 4.77 -31.26 8.56
N VAL A 346 4.56 -31.59 9.82
CA VAL A 346 4.63 -30.63 10.93
C VAL A 346 5.45 -31.20 12.08
N ARG A 347 6.19 -30.33 12.78
CA ARG A 347 7.02 -30.71 13.93
C ARG A 347 6.26 -31.42 15.05
N ASN A 348 5.10 -30.92 15.41
CA ASN A 348 4.27 -31.44 16.49
C ASN A 348 2.82 -30.95 16.34
N VAL A 349 1.91 -31.53 17.13
CA VAL A 349 0.49 -31.21 17.07
C VAL A 349 0.21 -29.77 17.52
N GLU A 350 1.00 -29.23 18.45
CA GLU A 350 0.87 -27.84 18.92
C GLU A 350 1.10 -26.82 17.80
N THR A 351 2.08 -27.08 16.94
CA THR A 351 2.35 -26.23 15.76
C THR A 351 1.21 -26.31 14.76
N ALA A 352 0.64 -27.51 14.55
CA ALA A 352 -0.51 -27.70 13.67
C ALA A 352 -1.76 -26.97 14.20
N ARG A 353 -2.05 -27.09 15.51
CA ARG A 353 -3.15 -26.37 16.17
C ARG A 353 -2.96 -24.86 16.05
N LYS A 354 -1.77 -24.34 16.40
CA LYS A 354 -1.49 -22.90 16.30
C LYS A 354 -1.67 -22.39 14.86
N PHE A 355 -1.24 -23.13 13.84
CA PHE A 355 -1.49 -22.76 12.44
C PHE A 355 -3.00 -22.62 12.14
N LEU A 356 -3.80 -23.61 12.52
CA LEU A 356 -5.26 -23.60 12.29
C LEU A 356 -5.95 -22.48 13.09
N GLU A 357 -5.53 -22.24 14.34
CA GLU A 357 -6.05 -21.15 15.17
C GLU A 357 -5.81 -19.77 14.53
N LEU A 358 -4.64 -19.56 13.91
CA LEU A 358 -4.33 -18.32 13.20
C LEU A 358 -5.25 -18.12 11.97
N LEU A 359 -5.49 -19.19 11.19
CA LEU A 359 -6.43 -19.13 10.06
C LEU A 359 -7.85 -18.78 10.51
N GLU A 360 -8.36 -19.45 11.54
CA GLU A 360 -9.72 -19.20 12.06
C GLU A 360 -9.85 -17.80 12.65
N ARG A 361 -8.85 -17.32 13.40
CA ARG A 361 -8.82 -15.95 13.90
C ARG A 361 -8.84 -14.93 12.77
N PHE A 362 -8.10 -15.18 11.69
CA PHE A 362 -8.12 -14.30 10.52
C PHE A 362 -9.50 -14.27 9.84
N ARG A 363 -10.14 -15.44 9.67
CA ARG A 363 -11.54 -15.53 9.17
C ARG A 363 -12.52 -14.78 10.06
N GLU A 364 -12.37 -14.88 11.37
CA GLU A 364 -13.23 -14.19 12.32
C GLU A 364 -13.10 -12.67 12.19
N VAL A 365 -11.87 -12.14 12.26
CA VAL A 365 -11.61 -10.69 12.20
C VAL A 365 -12.04 -10.11 10.85
N THR A 366 -11.79 -10.82 9.74
CA THR A 366 -12.26 -10.40 8.41
C THR A 366 -13.79 -10.33 8.33
N SER A 367 -14.50 -11.28 8.94
CA SER A 367 -15.97 -11.31 8.93
C SER A 367 -16.61 -10.08 9.59
N TRP A 368 -15.98 -9.51 10.63
CA TRP A 368 -16.45 -8.30 11.31
C TRP A 368 -16.49 -7.08 10.39
N HIS A 369 -15.75 -7.14 9.29
CA HIS A 369 -15.63 -6.09 8.29
C HIS A 369 -16.46 -6.38 7.02
N GLY A 370 -17.29 -7.44 7.03
CA GLY A 370 -18.11 -7.82 5.88
C GLY A 370 -17.31 -8.39 4.71
N THR A 371 -16.11 -8.90 4.99
CA THR A 371 -15.21 -9.48 3.98
C THR A 371 -14.79 -10.88 4.38
N SER A 372 -14.29 -11.65 3.42
CA SER A 372 -13.73 -12.97 3.65
C SER A 372 -12.51 -13.21 2.74
N ALA A 373 -11.74 -14.25 3.01
CA ALA A 373 -10.57 -14.61 2.19
C ALA A 373 -10.96 -15.04 0.77
N GLU A 374 -12.18 -15.54 0.57
CA GLU A 374 -12.74 -15.86 -0.76
C GLU A 374 -12.83 -14.61 -1.66
N GLY A 375 -12.84 -13.40 -1.08
CA GLY A 375 -12.71 -12.13 -1.81
C GLY A 375 -11.32 -11.89 -2.42
N ASN A 376 -10.36 -12.78 -2.18
CA ASN A 376 -9.06 -12.87 -2.82
C ASN A 376 -9.02 -14.20 -3.61
N PRO A 377 -9.23 -14.21 -4.94
CA PRO A 377 -8.40 -13.49 -5.92
C PRO A 377 -9.07 -12.27 -6.56
N SER A 378 -8.26 -11.29 -7.00
CA SER A 378 -8.74 -10.10 -7.72
C SER A 378 -9.28 -10.43 -9.12
N GLY A 379 -10.05 -9.52 -9.73
CA GLY A 379 -10.50 -9.67 -11.13
C GLY A 379 -9.33 -9.83 -12.13
N GLY A 380 -8.20 -9.17 -11.88
CA GLY A 380 -6.97 -9.35 -12.65
C GLY A 380 -6.34 -10.74 -12.51
N ASN A 381 -6.44 -11.37 -11.34
CA ASN A 381 -5.99 -12.75 -11.13
C ASN A 381 -6.94 -13.76 -11.83
N LYS A 382 -8.25 -13.55 -11.71
CA LYS A 382 -9.29 -14.39 -12.37
C LYS A 382 -9.14 -14.38 -13.88
N TYR A 383 -8.86 -13.21 -14.47
CA TYR A 383 -8.55 -13.05 -15.89
C TYR A 383 -7.30 -13.82 -16.36
N ARG A 384 -6.37 -14.16 -15.45
CA ARG A 384 -5.11 -14.86 -15.74
C ARG A 384 -5.10 -16.31 -15.23
N GLY A 385 -6.27 -16.90 -15.01
CA GLY A 385 -6.40 -18.33 -14.70
C GLY A 385 -6.33 -18.73 -13.22
N LEU A 386 -6.32 -17.78 -12.28
CA LEU A 386 -6.50 -18.08 -10.85
C LEU A 386 -7.98 -17.99 -10.48
N TYR A 387 -8.68 -19.13 -10.53
CA TYR A 387 -10.15 -19.14 -10.51
C TYR A 387 -10.79 -18.81 -9.17
N ASN A 388 -10.13 -19.19 -8.07
CA ASN A 388 -10.66 -19.02 -6.72
C ASN A 388 -9.52 -19.02 -5.68
N ILE A 389 -9.88 -18.80 -4.40
CA ILE A 389 -8.91 -18.74 -3.30
C ILE A 389 -8.17 -20.08 -3.15
N TYR A 390 -8.83 -21.22 -3.34
CA TYR A 390 -8.22 -22.54 -3.15
C TYR A 390 -7.04 -22.78 -4.09
N LEU A 391 -7.22 -22.52 -5.40
CA LEU A 391 -6.13 -22.61 -6.37
C LEU A 391 -4.97 -21.67 -6.02
N LYS A 392 -5.30 -20.43 -5.62
CA LYS A 392 -4.31 -19.44 -5.23
C LYS A 392 -3.54 -19.91 -4.00
N SER A 393 -4.23 -20.42 -2.99
CA SER A 393 -3.64 -20.84 -1.73
C SER A 393 -2.76 -22.07 -1.87
N ILE A 394 -3.21 -23.09 -2.62
CA ILE A 394 -2.37 -24.27 -2.91
C ILE A 394 -1.09 -23.82 -3.62
N GLY A 395 -1.20 -22.92 -4.60
CA GLY A 395 -0.05 -22.35 -5.30
C GLY A 395 0.87 -21.55 -4.38
N ALA A 396 0.34 -20.73 -3.47
CA ALA A 396 1.12 -19.97 -2.50
C ALA A 396 1.84 -20.88 -1.50
N ALA A 397 1.18 -21.95 -1.04
CA ALA A 397 1.73 -22.93 -0.11
C ALA A 397 2.93 -23.69 -0.70
N ARG A 398 3.07 -23.77 -2.04
CA ARG A 398 4.25 -24.37 -2.71
C ARG A 398 5.58 -23.67 -2.40
N LYS A 399 5.57 -22.48 -1.77
CA LYS A 399 6.77 -21.85 -1.18
C LYS A 399 7.34 -22.66 0.00
N LYS A 400 6.58 -23.63 0.51
CA LYS A 400 7.05 -24.74 1.36
C LYS A 400 7.22 -25.98 0.48
N ASP A 401 8.42 -26.52 0.38
CA ASP A 401 8.65 -27.76 -0.36
C ASP A 401 7.87 -28.94 0.29
N PRO A 402 7.41 -29.95 -0.48
CA PRO A 402 6.80 -31.16 0.07
C PRO A 402 7.71 -31.93 1.05
N PHE A 403 9.03 -31.77 0.95
CA PHE A 403 9.99 -32.37 1.88
C PHE A 403 10.11 -31.57 3.18
N THR A 404 9.99 -30.24 3.12
CA THR A 404 10.14 -29.33 4.25
C THR A 404 9.07 -29.57 5.31
N ARG A 405 9.50 -29.61 6.56
CA ARG A 405 8.64 -29.66 7.73
C ARG A 405 8.29 -28.25 8.20
N LEU A 406 7.02 -27.98 8.52
CA LEU A 406 6.64 -26.78 9.26
C LEU A 406 7.13 -26.91 10.71
N ASP A 407 8.09 -26.06 11.09
CA ASP A 407 8.71 -26.09 12.41
C ASP A 407 8.00 -25.20 13.42
N TYR A 408 7.45 -24.07 12.97
CA TYR A 408 6.85 -23.05 13.83
C TYR A 408 5.69 -22.34 13.13
N ALA A 409 4.61 -22.09 13.88
CA ALA A 409 3.58 -21.12 13.54
C ALA A 409 3.73 -19.95 14.53
N THR A 410 3.72 -18.71 14.04
CA THR A 410 4.14 -17.53 14.81
C THR A 410 3.19 -16.35 14.60
N GLU A 411 3.13 -15.49 15.61
CA GLU A 411 2.38 -14.23 15.54
C GLU A 411 3.10 -13.24 14.61
N TYR A 412 2.37 -12.27 14.05
CA TYR A 412 2.95 -11.22 13.20
C TYR A 412 4.13 -10.54 13.91
N GLY A 413 5.32 -10.52 13.29
CA GLY A 413 6.52 -9.87 13.82
C GLY A 413 7.20 -10.60 14.99
N GLU A 414 6.76 -11.81 15.36
CA GLU A 414 7.40 -12.61 16.40
C GLU A 414 8.82 -13.05 15.96
N ARG A 415 9.82 -12.86 16.82
CA ARG A 415 11.23 -13.12 16.48
C ARG A 415 11.50 -14.59 16.15
N MET A 416 12.10 -14.86 15.00
CA MET A 416 12.65 -16.17 14.66
C MET A 416 13.96 -16.42 15.41
N LYS A 417 13.93 -17.30 16.42
CA LYS A 417 15.09 -17.62 17.27
C LYS A 417 15.91 -18.79 16.75
N GLU A 418 15.26 -19.79 16.18
CA GLU A 418 15.88 -21.05 15.74
C GLU A 418 15.93 -21.15 14.21
N GLY A 419 16.78 -22.04 13.70
CA GLY A 419 16.72 -22.47 12.31
C GLY A 419 15.44 -23.29 12.04
N GLY A 420 14.92 -23.22 10.81
CA GLY A 420 13.72 -23.96 10.42
C GLY A 420 12.78 -23.21 9.49
N PHE A 421 11.69 -23.87 9.12
CA PHE A 421 10.62 -23.28 8.31
C PHE A 421 9.49 -22.75 9.20
N TYR A 422 9.19 -21.47 9.03
CA TYR A 422 8.21 -20.72 9.81
C TYR A 422 6.98 -20.40 8.95
N PHE A 423 5.81 -20.51 9.55
CA PHE A 423 4.62 -19.76 9.16
C PHE A 423 4.43 -18.58 10.12
N MET A 424 4.22 -17.38 9.60
CA MET A 424 3.95 -16.17 10.38
C MET A 424 2.58 -15.62 9.98
N ASP A 425 1.72 -15.34 10.97
CA ASP A 425 0.44 -14.69 10.73
C ASP A 425 0.64 -13.30 10.11
N SER A 426 -0.05 -13.02 9.01
CA SER A 426 -0.08 -11.71 8.35
C SER A 426 -1.21 -11.63 7.34
N PRO A 427 -1.63 -10.42 6.91
CA PRO A 427 -2.37 -10.29 5.67
C PRO A 427 -1.47 -10.62 4.47
N GLY A 428 -2.06 -10.90 3.33
CA GLY A 428 -1.44 -11.08 2.01
C GLY A 428 -1.02 -9.78 1.33
N ASN A 429 -1.38 -8.61 1.87
CA ASN A 429 -0.83 -7.34 1.41
C ASN A 429 0.71 -7.32 1.50
N ASP A 430 1.36 -7.17 0.33
CA ASP A 430 2.81 -7.25 0.12
C ASP A 430 3.66 -6.59 1.22
N LEU A 431 3.48 -5.29 1.44
CA LEU A 431 4.33 -4.53 2.35
C LEU A 431 4.01 -4.79 3.82
N GLU A 432 2.73 -5.01 4.12
CA GLU A 432 2.29 -5.34 5.47
C GLU A 432 2.87 -6.68 5.91
N SER A 433 2.84 -7.70 5.05
CA SER A 433 3.46 -8.99 5.35
C SER A 433 4.98 -8.90 5.51
N ILE A 434 5.66 -8.24 4.58
CA ILE A 434 7.12 -8.05 4.62
C ILE A 434 7.54 -7.31 5.90
N ALA A 435 6.80 -6.30 6.36
CA ALA A 435 7.11 -5.61 7.60
C ALA A 435 7.12 -6.57 8.80
N GLY A 436 6.18 -7.51 8.89
CA GLY A 436 6.18 -8.55 9.90
C GLY A 436 7.42 -9.44 9.80
N GLN A 437 7.78 -9.88 8.60
CA GLN A 437 8.96 -10.72 8.36
C GLN A 437 10.27 -10.00 8.72
N VAL A 438 10.40 -8.72 8.39
CA VAL A 438 11.56 -7.90 8.75
C VAL A 438 11.64 -7.71 10.27
N ALA A 439 10.51 -7.48 10.95
CA ALA A 439 10.46 -7.40 12.41
C ALA A 439 10.79 -8.74 13.10
N ALA A 440 10.38 -9.86 12.50
CA ALA A 440 10.73 -11.21 12.93
C ALA A 440 12.23 -11.52 12.79
N GLY A 441 12.96 -10.70 12.02
CA GLY A 441 14.41 -10.74 11.88
C GLY A 441 14.90 -11.22 10.51
N CYS A 442 14.04 -11.29 9.49
CA CYS A 442 14.49 -11.56 8.12
C CYS A 442 15.53 -10.53 7.68
N ASN A 443 16.63 -11.01 7.13
CA ASN A 443 17.73 -10.20 6.60
C ASN A 443 17.84 -10.26 5.07
N MET A 444 16.93 -10.99 4.41
CA MET A 444 16.65 -10.92 2.97
C MET A 444 15.18 -11.25 2.71
N ILE A 445 14.61 -10.74 1.62
CA ILE A 445 13.25 -11.06 1.17
C ILE A 445 13.31 -11.67 -0.23
N PHE A 446 12.55 -12.75 -0.45
CA PHE A 446 12.29 -13.32 -1.77
C PHE A 446 10.83 -13.05 -2.14
N PHE A 447 10.66 -12.35 -3.25
CA PHE A 447 9.37 -11.85 -3.69
C PHE A 447 9.01 -12.47 -5.03
N THR A 448 8.00 -13.36 -5.06
CA THR A 448 7.51 -13.95 -6.31
C THR A 448 6.44 -13.08 -6.96
N THR A 449 6.43 -13.03 -8.29
CA THR A 449 5.45 -12.23 -9.02
C THR A 449 5.22 -12.74 -10.43
N GLY A 450 3.95 -12.89 -10.83
CA GLY A 450 3.59 -13.16 -12.23
C GLY A 450 3.47 -11.90 -13.07
N ASN A 451 3.12 -10.79 -12.42
CA ASN A 451 2.82 -9.54 -13.11
C ASN A 451 4.03 -8.59 -13.16
N GLY A 452 5.00 -8.78 -12.26
CA GLY A 452 6.20 -7.94 -12.17
C GLY A 452 6.14 -6.92 -11.05
N SER A 453 5.91 -7.38 -9.82
CA SER A 453 5.97 -6.51 -8.65
C SER A 453 7.32 -5.85 -8.50
N ILE A 454 7.33 -4.56 -8.12
CA ILE A 454 8.56 -3.79 -7.92
C ILE A 454 8.84 -3.49 -6.45
N THR A 455 8.00 -4.00 -5.53
CA THR A 455 8.06 -3.75 -4.09
C THR A 455 9.45 -4.02 -3.50
N ASN A 456 9.94 -3.10 -2.65
CA ASN A 456 11.21 -3.22 -1.92
C ASN A 456 11.05 -2.66 -0.50
N PHE A 457 11.84 -3.20 0.43
CA PHE A 457 11.95 -2.72 1.80
C PHE A 457 13.24 -1.90 2.02
N PRO A 458 13.24 -0.80 2.80
CA PRO A 458 14.34 0.18 2.76
C PRO A 458 15.73 -0.31 3.15
N TYR A 459 15.83 -1.28 4.07
CA TYR A 459 17.11 -1.77 4.61
C TYR A 459 17.27 -3.30 4.54
N VAL A 460 16.39 -3.98 3.80
CA VAL A 460 16.45 -5.44 3.61
C VAL A 460 16.45 -5.74 2.11
N PRO A 461 17.49 -6.41 1.58
CA PRO A 461 17.57 -6.70 0.15
C PRO A 461 16.39 -7.58 -0.28
N THR A 462 15.70 -7.15 -1.34
CA THR A 462 14.55 -7.85 -1.91
C THR A 462 14.93 -8.44 -3.26
N VAL A 463 14.87 -9.76 -3.37
CA VAL A 463 15.17 -10.55 -4.58
C VAL A 463 13.86 -10.89 -5.27
N LYS A 464 13.68 -10.39 -6.51
CA LYS A 464 12.44 -10.56 -7.26
C LYS A 464 12.51 -11.73 -8.24
N VAL A 465 11.53 -12.61 -8.15
CA VAL A 465 11.43 -13.85 -8.92
C VAL A 465 10.17 -13.83 -9.78
N VAL A 466 10.33 -13.81 -11.11
CA VAL A 466 9.20 -13.74 -12.03
C VAL A 466 8.83 -15.11 -12.61
N THR A 467 7.54 -15.39 -12.76
CA THR A 467 7.00 -16.72 -13.09
C THR A 467 7.22 -17.17 -14.55
N THR A 468 7.37 -16.22 -15.49
CA THR A 468 7.48 -16.53 -16.93
C THR A 468 8.64 -15.78 -17.59
N THR A 469 9.30 -16.43 -18.55
CA THR A 469 10.43 -15.85 -19.30
C THR A 469 10.02 -14.63 -20.10
N ARG A 470 8.84 -14.65 -20.71
CA ARG A 470 8.30 -13.50 -21.45
C ARG A 470 8.21 -12.26 -20.56
N ARG A 471 7.71 -12.40 -19.33
CA ARG A 471 7.63 -11.29 -18.37
C ARG A 471 9.02 -10.87 -17.89
N PHE A 472 9.93 -11.82 -17.65
CA PHE A 472 11.32 -11.51 -17.32
C PHE A 472 11.99 -10.65 -18.38
N GLN A 473 11.85 -10.98 -19.66
CA GLN A 473 12.44 -10.21 -20.75
C GLN A 473 11.89 -8.78 -20.81
N LEU A 474 10.58 -8.62 -20.60
CA LEU A 474 9.91 -7.31 -20.56
C LEU A 474 10.41 -6.44 -19.41
N LEU A 475 10.68 -7.04 -18.25
CA LEU A 475 11.01 -6.37 -16.97
C LEU A 475 12.42 -6.69 -16.48
N SER A 476 13.35 -6.98 -17.39
CA SER A 476 14.69 -7.49 -17.05
C SER A 476 15.54 -6.51 -16.24
N ASN A 477 15.21 -5.22 -16.27
CA ASN A 477 15.85 -4.18 -15.43
C ASN A 477 15.24 -4.08 -14.03
N ASP A 478 14.14 -4.80 -13.75
CA ASP A 478 13.38 -4.75 -12.50
C ASP A 478 13.27 -6.14 -11.83
N MET A 479 13.83 -7.22 -12.42
CA MET A 479 13.70 -8.60 -11.95
C MET A 479 15.06 -9.29 -11.77
N ASP A 480 15.24 -10.03 -10.67
CA ASP A 480 16.51 -10.72 -10.36
C ASP A 480 16.58 -12.13 -10.95
N VAL A 481 15.46 -12.86 -10.99
CA VAL A 481 15.39 -14.29 -11.33
C VAL A 481 14.25 -14.58 -12.31
N ASN A 482 14.55 -15.37 -13.35
CA ASN A 482 13.57 -15.92 -14.28
C ASN A 482 13.18 -17.35 -13.89
N ALA A 483 12.04 -17.54 -13.22
CA ALA A 483 11.53 -18.88 -12.92
C ALA A 483 10.84 -19.54 -14.13
N GLY A 484 10.54 -18.77 -15.18
CA GLY A 484 9.92 -19.27 -16.41
C GLY A 484 10.77 -20.28 -17.18
N LEU A 485 12.09 -20.35 -16.92
CA LEU A 485 12.96 -21.38 -17.47
C LEU A 485 12.47 -22.80 -17.13
N TYR A 486 11.80 -22.97 -15.98
CA TYR A 486 11.18 -24.25 -15.63
C TYR A 486 10.06 -24.63 -16.61
N LEU A 487 9.26 -23.65 -17.04
CA LEU A 487 8.21 -23.88 -18.04
C LEU A 487 8.80 -24.20 -19.42
N GLU A 488 10.02 -23.77 -19.69
CA GLU A 488 10.79 -24.01 -20.92
C GLU A 488 11.62 -25.32 -20.88
N GLY A 489 11.53 -26.09 -19.78
CA GLY A 489 12.13 -27.42 -19.67
C GLY A 489 13.41 -27.53 -18.84
N ALA A 490 13.87 -26.43 -18.22
CA ALA A 490 14.95 -26.51 -17.23
C ALA A 490 14.48 -27.28 -16.00
N SER A 491 15.38 -28.03 -15.34
CA SER A 491 15.00 -28.72 -14.10
C SER A 491 14.93 -27.77 -12.91
N MET A 492 14.07 -28.08 -11.93
CA MET A 492 13.99 -27.31 -10.68
C MET A 492 15.31 -27.36 -9.90
N GLU A 493 16.06 -28.47 -10.00
CA GLU A 493 17.35 -28.63 -9.32
C GLU A 493 18.42 -27.69 -9.90
N GLU A 494 18.53 -27.57 -11.23
CA GLU A 494 19.47 -26.66 -11.88
C GLU A 494 19.14 -25.20 -11.55
N LEU A 495 17.87 -24.84 -11.65
CA LEU A 495 17.39 -23.49 -11.36
C LEU A 495 17.57 -23.14 -9.87
N GLY A 496 17.23 -24.08 -8.99
CA GLY A 496 17.41 -23.95 -7.54
C GLY A 496 18.86 -23.67 -7.16
N LYS A 497 19.81 -24.43 -7.72
CA LYS A 497 21.25 -24.23 -7.47
C LYS A 497 21.72 -22.84 -7.90
N ASP A 498 21.34 -22.36 -9.09
CA ASP A 498 21.72 -21.01 -9.54
C ASP A 498 21.19 -19.93 -8.60
N VAL A 499 19.92 -20.04 -8.20
CA VAL A 499 19.28 -19.09 -7.28
C VAL A 499 19.92 -19.14 -5.91
N PHE A 500 20.24 -20.32 -5.37
CA PHE A 500 20.93 -20.45 -4.08
C PHE A 500 22.31 -19.78 -4.09
N GLU A 501 23.10 -19.97 -5.14
CA GLU A 501 24.39 -19.26 -5.27
C GLU A 501 24.20 -17.75 -5.41
N ARG A 502 23.16 -17.31 -6.12
CA ARG A 502 22.80 -15.88 -6.20
C ARG A 502 22.41 -15.33 -4.83
N THR A 503 21.65 -16.07 -4.04
CA THR A 503 21.29 -15.72 -2.66
C THR A 503 22.53 -15.43 -1.82
N ILE A 504 23.54 -16.30 -1.88
CA ILE A 504 24.80 -16.13 -1.14
C ILE A 504 25.57 -14.89 -1.62
N ARG A 505 25.62 -14.63 -2.93
CA ARG A 505 26.26 -13.42 -3.48
C ARG A 505 25.56 -12.14 -3.02
N ILE A 506 24.22 -12.12 -3.03
CA ILE A 506 23.43 -10.97 -2.58
C ILE A 506 23.59 -10.76 -1.07
N ALA A 507 23.54 -11.83 -0.27
CA ALA A 507 23.83 -11.78 1.16
C ALA A 507 25.23 -11.20 1.44
N SER A 508 26.20 -11.55 0.59
CA SER A 508 27.61 -11.11 0.67
C SER A 508 27.86 -9.67 0.21
N GLY A 509 26.81 -8.94 -0.23
CA GLY A 509 26.90 -7.52 -0.58
C GLY A 509 26.65 -7.18 -2.05
N GLN A 510 26.40 -8.17 -2.93
CA GLN A 510 25.89 -7.86 -4.27
C GLN A 510 24.48 -7.23 -4.12
N ARG A 511 24.26 -6.06 -4.72
CA ARG A 511 22.95 -5.41 -4.70
C ARG A 511 21.97 -6.17 -5.58
N SER A 512 20.77 -6.45 -5.07
CA SER A 512 19.66 -6.94 -5.90
C SER A 512 19.21 -5.85 -6.87
N VAL A 513 18.49 -6.25 -7.92
CA VAL A 513 17.87 -5.30 -8.85
C VAL A 513 16.92 -4.36 -8.11
N GLY A 514 16.19 -4.86 -7.11
CA GLY A 514 15.35 -4.04 -6.24
C GLY A 514 16.09 -2.94 -5.50
N GLU A 515 17.27 -3.24 -4.95
CA GLU A 515 18.08 -2.20 -4.30
C GLU A 515 18.58 -1.16 -5.29
N GLN A 516 18.88 -1.56 -6.53
CA GLN A 516 19.34 -0.65 -7.58
C GLN A 516 18.24 0.29 -8.11
N ALA A 517 16.97 -0.11 -8.00
CA ALA A 517 15.82 0.67 -8.46
C ALA A 517 15.63 2.00 -7.70
N GLY A 518 16.17 2.11 -6.47
CA GLY A 518 16.19 3.37 -5.73
C GLY A 518 14.84 3.80 -5.12
N HIS A 519 13.89 2.88 -4.99
CA HIS A 519 12.62 3.12 -4.31
C HIS A 519 12.32 2.00 -3.30
N ALA A 520 11.75 2.37 -2.16
CA ALA A 520 11.32 1.43 -1.12
C ALA A 520 10.19 2.06 -0.28
N GLN A 521 9.41 1.24 0.39
CA GLN A 521 8.30 1.68 1.24
C GLN A 521 8.19 0.78 2.47
N VAL A 522 7.57 1.30 3.53
CA VAL A 522 7.22 0.53 4.73
C VAL A 522 5.74 0.69 4.97
N GLN A 523 5.05 -0.43 5.19
CA GLN A 523 3.68 -0.45 5.64
C GLN A 523 3.57 -1.51 6.73
N ILE A 524 3.09 -1.13 7.91
CA ILE A 524 2.81 -2.07 9.02
C ILE A 524 1.35 -2.50 8.89
N TRP A 525 1.02 -3.72 9.34
CA TRP A 525 -0.36 -4.23 9.32
C TRP A 525 -1.33 -3.20 9.91
N ARG A 526 -2.18 -2.63 9.05
CA ARG A 526 -2.96 -1.45 9.44
C ARG A 526 -4.02 -1.77 10.46
N ASN A 527 -4.29 -0.77 11.30
CA ASN A 527 -5.31 -0.82 12.33
C ASN A 527 -6.70 -1.04 11.71
N TRP A 528 -7.34 -2.15 12.05
CA TRP A 528 -8.75 -2.40 11.73
C TRP A 528 -9.66 -1.72 12.76
N ARG A 529 -10.91 -1.42 12.37
CA ARG A 529 -11.80 -0.55 13.19
C ARG A 529 -12.93 -1.28 13.91
N GLN A 530 -13.25 -2.51 13.52
CA GLN A 530 -14.26 -3.34 14.20
C GLN A 530 -13.61 -4.37 15.13
N ASN A 531 -14.19 -4.55 16.32
CA ASN A 531 -13.78 -5.60 17.27
C ASN A 531 -14.77 -6.76 17.34
N ASP A 532 -15.90 -6.64 16.65
CA ASP A 532 -16.96 -7.63 16.51
C ASP A 532 -17.86 -7.24 15.31
N ALA A 533 -18.84 -8.09 15.00
CA ALA A 533 -19.79 -7.85 13.91
C ALA A 533 -21.02 -6.98 14.32
N SER A 534 -21.10 -6.46 15.55
CA SER A 534 -22.32 -5.82 16.08
C SER A 534 -22.77 -4.59 15.32
N ARG A 535 -21.84 -3.88 14.67
CA ARG A 535 -22.12 -2.67 13.87
C ARG A 535 -22.12 -2.91 12.37
N LEU A 536 -21.83 -4.13 11.92
CA LEU A 536 -21.60 -4.43 10.51
C LEU A 536 -22.81 -4.05 9.64
N GLU A 537 -24.01 -4.50 10.02
CA GLU A 537 -25.24 -4.19 9.28
C GLU A 537 -25.53 -2.68 9.19
N ALA A 538 -25.28 -1.93 10.27
CA ALA A 538 -25.50 -0.48 10.28
C ALA A 538 -24.49 0.25 9.38
N LEU A 539 -23.23 -0.20 9.37
CA LEU A 539 -22.18 0.36 8.52
C LEU A 539 -22.45 0.04 7.05
N LEU A 540 -22.82 -1.20 6.71
CA LEU A 540 -23.15 -1.62 5.34
C LEU A 540 -24.30 -0.82 4.72
N HIS A 541 -25.24 -0.34 5.55
CA HIS A 541 -26.45 0.36 5.11
C HIS A 541 -26.50 1.83 5.58
N SER A 542 -25.35 2.45 5.82
CA SER A 542 -25.28 3.87 6.22
C SER A 542 -25.87 4.79 5.13
N PRO A 543 -26.74 5.75 5.49
CA PRO A 543 -27.39 6.61 4.51
C PRO A 543 -26.38 7.54 3.83
N ALA A 544 -26.47 7.64 2.50
CA ALA A 544 -25.64 8.57 1.75
C ALA A 544 -25.99 10.04 2.08
N PRO A 545 -24.98 10.92 2.23
CA PRO A 545 -25.20 12.36 2.31
C PRO A 545 -25.93 12.91 1.07
N THR A 546 -26.61 14.03 1.21
CA THR A 546 -27.50 14.57 0.16
C THR A 546 -26.77 15.22 -1.02
N GLY A 547 -25.53 15.65 -0.82
CA GLY A 547 -24.78 16.49 -1.75
C GLY A 547 -25.13 17.98 -1.70
N GLU A 548 -26.15 18.37 -0.93
CA GLU A 548 -26.71 19.72 -0.91
C GLU A 548 -26.08 20.59 0.20
N PRO A 549 -25.83 21.89 -0.04
CA PRO A 549 -25.23 22.77 0.96
C PRO A 549 -26.15 22.97 2.17
N ILE A 550 -25.55 23.07 3.34
CA ILE A 550 -26.23 23.32 4.61
C ILE A 550 -26.54 24.81 4.73
N GLU A 551 -27.77 25.13 5.14
CA GLU A 551 -28.18 26.50 5.34
C GLU A 551 -27.41 27.17 6.50
N VAL A 552 -26.78 28.30 6.19
CA VAL A 552 -26.05 29.12 7.17
C VAL A 552 -26.89 30.30 7.64
N ARG A 553 -26.68 30.75 8.88
CA ARG A 553 -27.32 31.97 9.40
C ARG A 553 -26.93 33.18 8.56
N LYS A 554 -27.90 34.01 8.22
CA LYS A 554 -27.67 35.30 7.56
C LYS A 554 -27.06 36.29 8.55
N GLU A 555 -26.13 37.12 8.11
CA GLU A 555 -25.70 38.27 8.91
C GLU A 555 -26.91 39.18 9.16
N ALA A 556 -27.07 39.66 10.40
CA ALA A 556 -27.98 40.76 10.68
C ALA A 556 -27.52 41.96 9.86
N GLU A 557 -28.45 42.70 9.24
CA GLU A 557 -28.20 43.87 8.38
C GLU A 557 -27.39 44.97 9.10
N ALA A 558 -26.09 44.77 9.24
CA ALA A 558 -25.11 45.80 9.56
C ALA A 558 -24.44 46.14 8.23
N GLY A 559 -25.10 47.01 7.46
CA GLY A 559 -24.62 47.67 6.24
C GLY A 559 -23.71 46.83 5.35
N ALA A 560 -24.25 46.27 4.27
CA ALA A 560 -23.51 45.64 3.19
C ALA A 560 -22.40 46.55 2.63
N ALA A 561 -21.27 46.61 3.31
CA ALA A 561 -20.00 46.94 2.71
C ALA A 561 -19.55 45.64 2.05
N SER A 562 -19.74 45.55 0.73
CA SER A 562 -19.01 44.61 -0.11
C SER A 562 -17.57 44.54 0.38
N SER A 563 -17.12 43.40 0.89
CA SER A 563 -15.69 43.24 1.17
C SER A 563 -14.96 43.54 -0.14
N PRO A 564 -14.05 44.53 -0.21
CA PRO A 564 -13.37 44.91 -1.44
C PRO A 564 -12.31 43.87 -1.86
N ILE A 565 -12.20 42.75 -1.13
CA ILE A 565 -11.23 41.70 -1.42
C ILE A 565 -11.67 40.93 -2.65
N ALA A 566 -10.82 40.97 -3.67
CA ALA A 566 -10.94 40.18 -4.88
C ALA A 566 -9.68 39.33 -5.08
N PHE A 567 -9.84 38.18 -5.72
CA PHE A 567 -8.80 37.19 -5.98
C PHE A 567 -8.56 37.04 -7.47
N THR A 568 -7.33 36.74 -7.84
CA THR A 568 -6.94 36.44 -9.21
C THR A 568 -6.89 34.93 -9.43
N PHE A 569 -7.79 34.42 -10.27
CA PHE A 569 -7.87 33.02 -10.65
C PHE A 569 -7.44 32.80 -12.10
N ASN A 570 -7.12 31.55 -12.43
CA ASN A 570 -7.04 31.06 -13.80
C ASN A 570 -8.43 30.65 -14.27
N ARG A 571 -8.84 31.10 -15.45
CA ARG A 571 -10.03 30.59 -16.14
C ARG A 571 -9.62 29.64 -17.26
N TYR A 572 -10.22 28.45 -17.23
CA TYR A 572 -10.12 27.47 -18.30
C TYR A 572 -11.52 26.94 -18.60
N GLN A 573 -12.02 27.25 -19.80
CA GLN A 573 -13.43 27.03 -20.14
C GLN A 573 -14.34 27.65 -19.07
N ASP A 574 -15.27 26.88 -18.50
CA ASP A 574 -16.21 27.35 -17.47
C ASP A 574 -15.66 27.21 -16.03
N ARG A 575 -14.40 26.79 -15.87
CA ARG A 575 -13.79 26.51 -14.57
C ARG A 575 -12.85 27.63 -14.12
N LEU A 576 -13.04 28.07 -12.88
CA LEU A 576 -12.07 28.90 -12.15
C LEU A 576 -11.15 28.01 -11.31
N SER A 577 -9.87 28.34 -11.27
CA SER A 577 -8.94 27.69 -10.35
C SER A 577 -7.79 28.58 -9.91
N SER A 578 -7.36 28.42 -8.67
CA SER A 578 -6.21 29.15 -8.10
C SER A 578 -4.87 28.67 -8.67
N ASP A 579 -4.84 27.48 -9.28
CA ASP A 579 -3.60 26.84 -9.71
C ASP A 579 -3.82 25.92 -10.93
N ASN A 580 -2.74 25.55 -11.62
CA ASN A 580 -2.74 24.57 -12.70
C ASN A 580 -1.69 23.50 -12.41
N ILE A 581 -2.12 22.32 -11.98
CA ILE A 581 -1.25 21.23 -11.54
C ILE A 581 -1.31 20.08 -12.56
N GLY A 582 -0.14 19.53 -12.88
CA GLY A 582 -0.02 18.22 -13.53
C GLY A 582 -0.06 17.11 -12.47
N LEU A 583 -1.14 16.36 -12.39
CA LEU A 583 -1.31 15.31 -11.39
C LEU A 583 -0.85 13.95 -11.94
N ILE A 584 -0.01 13.23 -11.21
CA ILE A 584 0.17 11.79 -11.38
C ILE A 584 -0.55 11.12 -10.22
N MET A 585 -1.63 10.41 -10.52
CA MET A 585 -2.42 9.68 -9.54
C MET A 585 -2.05 8.20 -9.58
N PRO A 586 -1.22 7.69 -8.64
CA PRO A 586 -1.00 6.26 -8.56
C PRO A 586 -2.31 5.56 -8.17
N THR A 587 -2.61 4.41 -8.76
CA THR A 587 -3.80 3.60 -8.41
C THR A 587 -3.54 2.56 -7.32
N SER A 588 -2.28 2.44 -6.89
CA SER A 588 -1.83 1.47 -5.91
C SER A 588 -0.59 1.92 -5.18
N LEU A 589 -0.36 1.33 -4.00
CA LEU A 589 0.83 1.57 -3.18
C LEU A 589 2.13 1.31 -3.95
N CYS A 590 2.16 0.26 -4.77
CA CYS A 590 3.34 -0.14 -5.54
C CYS A 590 3.76 0.93 -6.57
N ALA A 591 2.79 1.68 -7.12
CA ALA A 591 3.04 2.76 -8.06
C ALA A 591 3.41 4.10 -7.39
N GLY A 592 3.13 4.27 -6.09
CA GLY A 592 3.26 5.54 -5.37
C GLY A 592 4.66 6.17 -5.42
N GLN A 593 5.70 5.41 -5.08
CA GLN A 593 7.08 5.93 -5.12
C GLN A 593 7.56 6.23 -6.55
N VAL A 594 7.18 5.40 -7.53
CA VAL A 594 7.53 5.64 -8.94
C VAL A 594 6.88 6.92 -9.44
N ALA A 595 5.61 7.18 -9.10
CA ALA A 595 4.95 8.46 -9.37
C ALA A 595 5.71 9.64 -8.74
N GLY A 596 6.17 9.49 -7.50
CA GLY A 596 7.02 10.46 -6.81
C GLY A 596 8.33 10.75 -7.56
N MET A 597 9.05 9.71 -7.99
CA MET A 597 10.29 9.85 -8.76
C MET A 597 10.05 10.57 -10.10
N ILE A 598 8.97 10.23 -10.80
CA ILE A 598 8.61 10.88 -12.07
C ILE A 598 8.32 12.36 -11.83
N THR A 599 7.46 12.71 -10.88
CA THR A 599 7.12 14.12 -10.61
C THR A 599 8.31 14.95 -10.15
N GLN A 600 9.21 14.39 -9.33
CA GLN A 600 10.48 15.05 -8.96
C GLN A 600 11.32 15.37 -10.20
N ARG A 601 11.44 14.41 -11.14
CA ARG A 601 12.16 14.61 -12.41
C ARG A 601 11.50 15.69 -13.26
N LEU A 602 10.17 15.67 -13.43
CA LEU A 602 9.43 16.65 -14.23
C LEU A 602 9.58 18.07 -13.65
N ASN A 603 9.45 18.22 -12.33
CA ASN A 603 9.62 19.50 -11.64
C ASN A 603 11.06 20.03 -11.76
N LYS A 604 12.07 19.16 -11.60
CA LYS A 604 13.49 19.55 -11.76
C LYS A 604 13.80 20.05 -13.18
N GLN A 605 13.11 19.53 -14.19
CA GLN A 605 13.24 19.97 -15.58
C GLN A 605 12.46 21.26 -15.89
N GLY A 606 11.58 21.72 -15.00
CA GLY A 606 10.69 22.86 -15.26
C GLY A 606 9.70 22.62 -16.40
N LEU A 607 9.34 21.35 -16.65
CA LEU A 607 8.48 21.00 -17.79
C LEU A 607 7.12 21.71 -17.69
N GLY A 608 6.65 22.28 -18.80
CA GLY A 608 5.29 22.84 -18.86
C GLY A 608 5.10 24.20 -18.21
N GLN A 609 6.13 24.79 -17.60
CA GLN A 609 6.03 26.16 -17.10
C GLN A 609 5.94 27.15 -18.27
N PRO A 610 5.07 28.19 -18.21
CA PRO A 610 4.19 28.55 -17.09
C PRO A 610 2.77 27.94 -17.13
N VAL A 611 2.46 27.05 -18.07
CA VAL A 611 1.11 26.45 -18.25
C VAL A 611 0.67 25.67 -17.01
N VAL A 612 1.56 24.86 -16.46
CA VAL A 612 1.42 24.23 -15.14
C VAL A 612 2.44 24.81 -14.17
N SER A 613 2.05 24.99 -12.91
CA SER A 613 2.92 25.52 -11.86
C SER A 613 3.90 24.45 -11.35
N ARG A 614 3.39 23.22 -11.17
CA ARG A 614 4.14 22.04 -10.69
C ARG A 614 3.44 20.74 -11.07
N PHE A 615 4.19 19.65 -10.93
CA PHE A 615 3.67 18.29 -10.93
C PHE A 615 3.57 17.76 -9.50
N VAL A 616 2.50 17.03 -9.21
CA VAL A 616 2.27 16.41 -7.89
C VAL A 616 1.94 14.94 -8.08
N ALA A 617 2.53 14.09 -7.23
CA ALA A 617 2.13 12.70 -7.07
C ALA A 617 1.49 12.52 -5.70
N LEU A 618 0.35 11.83 -5.66
CA LEU A 618 -0.37 11.53 -4.42
C LEU A 618 -0.12 10.06 -4.04
N ALA A 619 1.10 9.78 -3.58
CA ALA A 619 1.47 8.43 -3.14
C ALA A 619 0.71 8.03 -1.87
N HIS A 620 0.05 6.88 -1.90
CA HIS A 620 -0.73 6.32 -0.79
C HIS A 620 -0.43 4.83 -0.60
N THR A 621 -1.01 4.23 0.43
CA THR A 621 -0.76 2.84 0.85
C THR A 621 -1.93 1.89 0.52
N GLU A 622 -2.94 2.40 -0.17
CA GLU A 622 -4.14 1.66 -0.59
C GLU A 622 -4.03 1.13 -2.03
N GLY A 623 -5.02 0.33 -2.47
CA GLY A 623 -5.20 -0.17 -3.84
C GLY A 623 -4.77 -1.63 -4.03
N CYS A 624 -3.86 -2.14 -3.20
CA CYS A 624 -3.46 -3.55 -3.16
C CYS A 624 -3.92 -4.20 -1.85
N GLY A 625 -4.28 -5.49 -1.87
CA GLY A 625 -4.47 -6.28 -0.64
C GLY A 625 -5.43 -5.67 0.38
N ASN A 626 -6.51 -5.02 -0.08
CA ASN A 626 -7.53 -4.39 0.76
C ASN A 626 -8.87 -5.12 0.63
N SER A 627 -9.71 -5.02 1.65
CA SER A 627 -11.12 -5.44 1.59
C SER A 627 -11.87 -4.71 0.47
N GLY A 628 -12.82 -5.42 -0.16
CA GLY A 628 -13.67 -4.87 -1.22
C GLY A 628 -14.85 -4.05 -0.67
N GLY A 629 -15.84 -3.78 -1.52
CA GLY A 629 -17.09 -3.14 -1.09
C GLY A 629 -16.91 -1.67 -0.73
N GLN A 630 -17.40 -1.25 0.45
CA GLN A 630 -17.39 0.16 0.85
C GLN A 630 -15.98 0.77 0.93
N ALA A 631 -14.96 0.01 1.36
CA ALA A 631 -13.59 0.51 1.43
C ALA A 631 -13.02 0.83 0.04
N GLU A 632 -13.33 -0.01 -0.95
CA GLU A 632 -12.96 0.21 -2.36
C GLU A 632 -13.70 1.41 -2.97
N GLN A 633 -15.01 1.54 -2.70
CA GLN A 633 -15.80 2.69 -3.15
C GLN A 633 -15.31 4.02 -2.54
N LEU A 634 -14.97 4.01 -1.24
CA LEU A 634 -14.39 5.15 -0.53
C LEU A 634 -13.06 5.57 -1.17
N HIS A 635 -12.20 4.60 -1.49
CA HIS A 635 -10.94 4.83 -2.18
C HIS A 635 -11.17 5.44 -3.57
N ALA A 636 -11.99 4.82 -4.40
CA ALA A 636 -12.31 5.28 -5.75
C ALA A 636 -12.88 6.70 -5.75
N ARG A 637 -13.86 6.98 -4.87
CA ARG A 637 -14.47 8.30 -4.70
C ARG A 637 -13.43 9.37 -4.36
N THR A 638 -12.55 9.08 -3.41
CA THR A 638 -11.50 10.03 -3.00
C THR A 638 -10.53 10.31 -4.15
N MET A 639 -10.12 9.29 -4.90
CA MET A 639 -9.26 9.48 -6.06
C MET A 639 -9.95 10.30 -7.16
N ILE A 640 -11.22 10.02 -7.42
CA ILE A 640 -12.04 10.78 -8.36
C ILE A 640 -12.15 12.25 -7.93
N GLY A 641 -12.30 12.53 -6.64
CA GLY A 641 -12.28 13.89 -6.08
C GLY A 641 -11.01 14.65 -6.47
N TYR A 642 -9.84 14.03 -6.33
CA TYR A 642 -8.57 14.60 -6.80
C TYR A 642 -8.48 14.74 -8.31
N ILE A 643 -8.87 13.71 -9.06
CA ILE A 643 -8.84 13.74 -10.52
C ILE A 643 -9.69 14.93 -11.02
N THR A 644 -10.89 15.12 -10.45
CA THR A 644 -11.87 16.18 -10.78
C THR A 644 -11.58 17.53 -10.13
N HIS A 645 -10.55 17.63 -9.30
CA HIS A 645 -10.23 18.84 -8.58
C HIS A 645 -9.99 20.05 -9.52
N PRO A 646 -10.47 21.27 -9.18
CA PRO A 646 -10.33 22.43 -10.06
C PRO A 646 -8.89 22.79 -10.43
N MET A 647 -7.96 22.62 -9.50
CA MET A 647 -6.52 22.82 -9.74
C MET A 647 -5.88 21.80 -10.69
N VAL A 648 -6.52 20.67 -11.01
CA VAL A 648 -5.94 19.68 -11.93
C VAL A 648 -6.14 20.11 -13.36
N LYS A 649 -5.05 20.39 -14.05
CA LYS A 649 -5.02 20.71 -15.48
C LYS A 649 -5.03 19.44 -16.32
N HIS A 650 -4.09 18.54 -16.06
CA HIS A 650 -3.99 17.21 -16.67
C HIS A 650 -3.72 16.19 -15.58
N CYS A 651 -4.31 15.00 -15.70
CA CYS A 651 -4.08 13.90 -14.76
C CYS A 651 -3.64 12.66 -15.52
N LEU A 652 -2.56 12.03 -15.06
CA LEU A 652 -2.18 10.71 -15.52
C LEU A 652 -2.40 9.70 -14.39
N LEU A 653 -3.19 8.66 -14.65
CA LEU A 653 -3.28 7.52 -13.76
C LEU A 653 -2.10 6.57 -14.04
N LEU A 654 -1.37 6.25 -12.98
CA LEU A 654 -0.24 5.33 -13.02
C LEU A 654 -0.61 4.08 -12.24
N GLU A 655 -0.85 2.99 -12.97
CA GLU A 655 -1.06 1.69 -12.34
C GLU A 655 0.24 0.92 -12.22
N HIS A 656 0.22 -0.05 -11.32
CA HIS A 656 1.22 -1.09 -11.30
C HIS A 656 0.85 -2.21 -12.27
N GLY A 657 -0.39 -2.72 -12.18
CA GLY A 657 -1.03 -3.70 -13.07
C GLY A 657 -1.61 -4.95 -12.36
N CYS A 658 -1.51 -5.05 -11.02
CA CYS A 658 -2.00 -6.19 -10.23
C CYS A 658 -2.93 -5.83 -9.07
N GLU A 659 -3.18 -4.54 -8.87
CA GLU A 659 -4.12 -3.98 -7.90
C GLU A 659 -5.58 -4.24 -8.26
N LYS A 660 -6.48 -4.03 -7.29
CA LYS A 660 -7.94 -4.07 -7.52
C LYS A 660 -8.41 -2.84 -8.30
N THR A 661 -7.89 -1.66 -7.95
CA THR A 661 -8.28 -0.36 -8.50
C THR A 661 -7.48 0.05 -9.75
N HIS A 662 -7.18 -0.89 -10.65
CA HIS A 662 -6.40 -0.64 -11.87
C HIS A 662 -7.04 0.39 -12.81
N ASN A 663 -6.32 0.83 -13.85
CA ASN A 663 -6.75 1.92 -14.74
C ASN A 663 -8.15 1.71 -15.36
N ASP A 664 -8.46 0.48 -15.79
CA ASP A 664 -9.77 0.17 -16.37
C ASP A 664 -10.91 0.24 -15.33
N TYR A 665 -10.67 -0.17 -14.08
CA TYR A 665 -11.63 -0.01 -12.98
C TYR A 665 -11.93 1.48 -12.76
N MET A 666 -10.88 2.30 -12.65
CA MET A 666 -11.05 3.75 -12.46
C MET A 666 -11.75 4.39 -13.65
N ARG A 667 -11.47 3.94 -14.88
CA ARG A 667 -12.18 4.42 -16.07
C ARG A 667 -13.67 4.13 -15.98
N HIS A 668 -14.05 2.90 -15.63
CA HIS A 668 -15.46 2.54 -15.44
C HIS A 668 -16.12 3.40 -14.36
N GLN A 669 -15.49 3.55 -13.19
CA GLN A 669 -16.02 4.40 -12.11
C GLN A 669 -16.21 5.86 -12.55
N MET A 670 -15.29 6.39 -13.36
CA MET A 670 -15.41 7.74 -13.91
C MET A 670 -16.51 7.86 -14.97
N GLU A 671 -16.67 6.85 -15.84
CA GLU A 671 -17.74 6.78 -16.84
C GLU A 671 -19.12 6.72 -16.17
N GLU A 672 -19.29 5.89 -15.14
CA GLU A 672 -20.50 5.81 -14.33
C GLU A 672 -20.83 7.14 -13.63
N ALA A 673 -19.80 7.86 -13.19
CA ALA A 673 -19.94 9.20 -12.59
C ALA A 673 -20.14 10.32 -13.62
N GLY A 674 -20.15 10.02 -14.93
CA GLY A 674 -20.31 11.01 -16.01
C GLY A 674 -19.12 11.97 -16.15
N ILE A 675 -17.92 11.54 -15.74
CA ILE A 675 -16.70 12.38 -15.74
C ILE A 675 -16.04 12.30 -17.12
N ASP A 676 -15.72 13.47 -17.69
CA ASP A 676 -14.98 13.55 -18.94
C ASP A 676 -13.52 13.05 -18.79
N GLY A 677 -13.22 11.96 -19.50
CA GLY A 677 -11.90 11.35 -19.56
C GLY A 677 -10.90 12.02 -20.51
N SER A 678 -11.29 13.07 -21.25
CA SER A 678 -10.45 13.70 -22.30
C SER A 678 -9.09 14.22 -21.82
N ARG A 679 -9.01 14.60 -20.54
CA ARG A 679 -7.81 15.12 -19.85
C ARG A 679 -6.99 14.06 -19.11
N LEU A 680 -7.32 12.78 -19.30
CA LEU A 680 -6.70 11.66 -18.60
C LEU A 680 -5.65 10.96 -19.46
N GLY A 681 -4.54 10.64 -18.83
CA GLY A 681 -3.51 9.74 -19.33
C GLY A 681 -3.51 8.44 -18.55
N TYR A 682 -3.02 7.38 -19.17
CA TYR A 682 -2.91 6.06 -18.54
C TYR A 682 -1.53 5.47 -18.84
N ALA A 683 -0.87 4.98 -17.79
CA ALA A 683 0.39 4.24 -17.88
C ALA A 683 0.40 3.10 -16.87
N SER A 684 1.19 2.08 -17.16
CA SER A 684 1.26 0.83 -16.39
C SER A 684 2.71 0.39 -16.27
N ILE A 685 3.22 0.31 -15.05
CA ILE A 685 4.62 -0.07 -14.80
C ILE A 685 4.90 -1.47 -15.39
N GLN A 686 4.00 -2.43 -15.16
CA GLN A 686 4.19 -3.82 -15.58
C GLN A 686 3.96 -4.06 -17.07
N LEU A 687 3.07 -3.29 -17.71
CA LEU A 687 2.75 -3.46 -19.12
C LEU A 687 3.65 -2.61 -20.04
N ASP A 688 4.11 -1.45 -19.56
CA ASP A 688 4.96 -0.54 -20.35
C ASP A 688 6.46 -0.87 -20.25
N GLY A 689 6.82 -1.98 -19.58
CA GLY A 689 8.17 -2.53 -19.58
C GLY A 689 9.09 -1.94 -18.51
N GLY A 690 8.54 -1.68 -17.32
CA GLY A 690 9.31 -1.36 -16.13
C GLY A 690 9.43 0.13 -15.83
N ILE A 691 10.14 0.44 -14.74
CA ILE A 691 10.19 1.78 -14.14
C ILE A 691 10.76 2.82 -15.13
N ALA A 692 11.84 2.46 -15.84
CA ALA A 692 12.49 3.38 -16.77
C ALA A 692 11.59 3.75 -17.96
N LYS A 693 11.01 2.74 -18.63
CA LYS A 693 10.18 2.95 -19.83
C LYS A 693 8.88 3.66 -19.52
N VAL A 694 8.23 3.32 -18.40
CA VAL A 694 6.99 4.00 -18.00
C VAL A 694 7.27 5.47 -17.65
N SER A 695 8.41 5.77 -17.02
CA SER A 695 8.82 7.15 -16.73
C SER A 695 8.96 7.98 -18.01
N GLU A 696 9.58 7.43 -19.06
CA GLU A 696 9.71 8.07 -20.37
C GLU A 696 8.35 8.27 -21.04
N LYS A 697 7.47 7.27 -20.99
CA LYS A 697 6.11 7.35 -21.53
C LYS A 697 5.30 8.47 -20.86
N VAL A 698 5.34 8.55 -19.52
CA VAL A 698 4.65 9.59 -18.76
C VAL A 698 5.19 10.98 -19.09
N GLU A 699 6.51 11.14 -19.15
CA GLU A 699 7.16 12.41 -19.54
C GLU A 699 6.75 12.83 -20.96
N ALA A 700 6.71 11.90 -21.92
CA ALA A 700 6.27 12.16 -23.28
C ALA A 700 4.79 12.58 -23.35
N TRP A 701 3.91 11.92 -22.59
CA TRP A 701 2.49 12.24 -22.55
C TRP A 701 2.23 13.67 -22.05
N PHE A 702 2.85 14.07 -20.93
CA PHE A 702 2.72 15.44 -20.43
C PHE A 702 3.28 16.47 -21.42
N LYS A 703 4.44 16.19 -22.04
CA LYS A 703 5.03 17.05 -23.08
C LYS A 703 4.08 17.28 -24.25
N GLU A 704 3.36 16.26 -24.70
CA GLU A 704 2.41 16.36 -25.80
C GLU A 704 1.18 17.17 -25.40
N ARG A 705 0.57 16.85 -24.25
CA ARG A 705 -0.65 17.53 -23.77
C ARG A 705 -0.43 19.01 -23.50
N LEU A 706 0.69 19.36 -22.86
CA LEU A 706 1.00 20.74 -22.52
C LEU A 706 1.36 21.59 -23.76
N LYS A 707 1.79 20.99 -24.87
CA LYS A 707 1.95 21.71 -26.15
C LYS A 707 0.63 22.10 -26.80
N SER A 708 -0.43 21.33 -26.56
CA SER A 708 -1.78 21.61 -27.09
C SER A 708 -2.56 22.64 -26.27
N ASP A 709 -2.05 23.02 -25.10
CA ASP A 709 -2.68 24.01 -24.23
C ASP A 709 -2.39 25.45 -24.67
N GLY A 710 -3.42 26.29 -24.62
CA GLY A 710 -3.27 27.75 -24.65
C GLY A 710 -2.95 28.32 -23.27
N GLU A 711 -2.55 29.59 -23.24
CA GLU A 711 -2.33 30.32 -21.98
C GLU A 711 -3.65 30.45 -21.18
N ALA A 712 -3.55 30.29 -19.86
CA ALA A 712 -4.68 30.48 -18.97
C ALA A 712 -5.05 31.97 -18.87
N GLN A 713 -6.34 32.28 -19.03
CA GLN A 713 -6.81 33.65 -18.84
C GLN A 713 -6.86 33.97 -17.35
N LYS A 714 -6.17 35.03 -16.90
CA LYS A 714 -6.32 35.54 -15.54
C LYS A 714 -7.61 36.33 -15.38
N VAL A 715 -8.33 36.07 -14.30
CA VAL A 715 -9.64 36.67 -14.04
C VAL A 715 -9.77 37.03 -12.57
N THR A 716 -10.50 38.11 -12.30
CA THR A 716 -10.77 38.56 -10.94
C THR A 716 -12.15 38.09 -10.51
N ALA A 717 -12.25 37.49 -9.32
CA ALA A 717 -13.50 37.10 -8.69
C ALA A 717 -13.51 37.54 -7.22
N GLY A 718 -14.69 37.78 -6.66
CA GLY A 718 -14.88 38.06 -5.24
C GLY A 718 -14.87 36.78 -4.40
N LEU A 719 -15.55 36.83 -3.25
CA LEU A 719 -15.66 35.68 -2.33
C LEU A 719 -16.42 34.49 -2.95
N GLU A 720 -17.25 34.73 -3.96
CA GLU A 720 -17.99 33.70 -4.70
C GLU A 720 -17.07 32.71 -5.45
N GLY A 721 -15.83 33.13 -5.77
CA GLY A 721 -14.83 32.27 -6.39
C GLY A 721 -14.02 31.43 -5.39
N LEU A 722 -14.14 31.72 -4.08
CA LEU A 722 -13.29 31.11 -3.07
C LEU A 722 -13.78 29.70 -2.71
N ARG A 723 -12.83 28.76 -2.59
CA ARG A 723 -13.09 27.37 -2.19
C ARG A 723 -12.14 26.98 -1.06
N ILE A 724 -12.63 26.97 0.18
CA ILE A 724 -11.81 26.75 1.38
C ILE A 724 -12.28 25.57 2.22
N GLY A 725 -11.33 24.82 2.79
CA GLY A 725 -11.57 23.88 3.87
C GLY A 725 -11.13 24.48 5.21
N ILE A 726 -11.85 24.23 6.29
CA ILE A 726 -11.47 24.70 7.64
C ILE A 726 -11.44 23.51 8.61
N VAL A 727 -10.32 23.34 9.31
CA VAL A 727 -10.07 22.24 10.25
C VAL A 727 -9.32 22.73 11.48
N SER A 728 -9.45 22.04 12.62
CA SER A 728 -8.64 22.30 13.82
C SER A 728 -7.89 21.05 14.26
N ASP A 729 -6.67 21.23 14.78
CA ASP A 729 -5.90 20.19 15.48
C ASP A 729 -5.93 20.50 16.99
N GLY A 730 -6.94 19.97 17.68
CA GLY A 730 -7.14 20.15 19.12
C GLY A 730 -8.20 21.19 19.50
N PRO A 731 -8.17 21.68 20.75
CA PRO A 731 -9.15 22.63 21.28
C PRO A 731 -9.22 23.94 20.49
N VAL A 732 -10.40 24.56 20.49
CA VAL A 732 -10.68 25.82 19.80
C VAL A 732 -11.18 26.85 20.81
N SER A 733 -10.53 28.02 20.90
CA SER A 733 -11.01 29.12 21.74
C SER A 733 -12.30 29.72 21.18
N ALA A 734 -13.12 30.32 22.06
CA ALA A 734 -14.38 30.93 21.65
C ALA A 734 -14.15 32.05 20.62
N GLU A 735 -13.12 32.87 20.83
CA GLU A 735 -12.74 33.97 19.96
C GLU A 735 -12.33 33.47 18.56
N ALA A 736 -11.49 32.43 18.49
CA ALA A 736 -11.09 31.85 17.21
C ALA A 736 -12.29 31.22 16.48
N ALA A 737 -13.16 30.52 17.22
CA ALA A 737 -14.39 29.94 16.69
C ALA A 737 -15.34 31.01 16.12
N GLU A 738 -15.53 32.15 16.80
CA GLU A 738 -16.38 33.25 16.32
C GLU A 738 -15.85 33.85 15.01
N GLN A 739 -14.54 34.08 14.92
CA GLN A 739 -13.93 34.68 13.73
C GLN A 739 -13.92 33.71 12.54
N LEU A 740 -13.74 32.40 12.78
CA LEU A 740 -13.90 31.38 11.74
C LEU A 740 -15.37 31.20 11.34
N ALA A 741 -16.32 31.34 12.26
CA ALA A 741 -17.75 31.33 11.92
C ALA A 741 -18.14 32.53 11.04
N LYS A 742 -17.59 33.71 11.34
CA LYS A 742 -17.72 34.91 10.52
C LYS A 742 -17.17 34.69 9.11
N LEU A 743 -15.96 34.12 9.00
CA LEU A 743 -15.36 33.75 7.72
C LEU A 743 -16.26 32.79 6.92
N THR A 744 -16.76 31.73 7.57
CA THR A 744 -17.67 30.75 6.95
C THR A 744 -18.91 31.41 6.38
N ARG A 745 -19.59 32.26 7.16
CA ARG A 745 -20.80 32.98 6.69
C ARG A 745 -20.50 33.93 5.54
N MET A 746 -19.38 34.66 5.59
CA MET A 746 -18.98 35.60 4.54
C MET A 746 -18.76 34.88 3.21
N VAL A 747 -18.03 33.76 3.21
CA VAL A 747 -17.68 33.02 1.98
C VAL A 747 -18.90 32.26 1.45
N ALA A 748 -19.56 31.47 2.30
CA ALA A 748 -20.74 30.71 1.88
C ALA A 748 -21.91 31.62 1.46
N GLY A 749 -22.13 32.72 2.19
CA GLY A 749 -23.17 33.70 1.88
C GLY A 749 -22.94 34.47 0.59
N ALA A 750 -21.69 34.61 0.15
CA ALA A 750 -21.34 35.18 -1.15
C ALA A 750 -21.45 34.16 -2.31
N GLY A 751 -21.67 32.87 -2.03
CA GLY A 751 -21.72 31.80 -3.02
C GLY A 751 -20.41 31.06 -3.25
N GLY A 752 -19.41 31.25 -2.38
CA GLY A 752 -18.19 30.44 -2.33
C GLY A 752 -18.40 29.08 -1.66
N LEU A 753 -17.38 28.22 -1.72
CA LEU A 753 -17.38 26.90 -1.08
C LEU A 753 -16.63 26.94 0.26
N VAL A 754 -17.28 26.46 1.32
CA VAL A 754 -16.66 26.20 2.63
C VAL A 754 -16.95 24.77 3.04
N VAL A 755 -15.92 23.98 3.32
CA VAL A 755 -16.07 22.60 3.79
C VAL A 755 -15.42 22.43 5.16
N VAL A 756 -16.13 21.80 6.10
CA VAL A 756 -15.62 21.44 7.43
C VAL A 756 -15.79 19.94 7.64
N PRO A 757 -14.78 19.20 8.11
CA PRO A 757 -14.94 17.78 8.40
C PRO A 757 -15.77 17.58 9.67
N GLU A 758 -16.59 16.52 9.72
CA GLU A 758 -17.50 16.22 10.83
C GLU A 758 -16.78 16.05 12.18
N ASN A 759 -15.52 15.59 12.16
CA ASN A 759 -14.69 15.37 13.33
C ASN A 759 -13.89 16.63 13.75
N SER A 760 -14.13 17.78 13.12
CA SER A 760 -13.48 19.04 13.47
C SER A 760 -13.91 19.55 14.84
N GLY A 761 -12.94 20.06 15.63
CA GLY A 761 -13.22 20.73 16.90
C GLY A 761 -14.08 22.00 16.76
N LEU A 762 -14.20 22.55 15.55
CA LEU A 762 -15.11 23.65 15.25
C LEU A 762 -16.58 23.26 15.45
N LEU A 763 -16.98 22.06 15.02
CA LEU A 763 -18.38 21.64 15.09
C LEU A 763 -18.82 21.30 16.52
N THR A 764 -17.86 20.95 17.39
CA THR A 764 -18.11 20.73 18.83
C THR A 764 -18.06 22.02 19.64
N THR A 765 -17.57 23.14 19.08
CA THR A 765 -17.48 24.43 19.77
C THR A 765 -18.74 25.27 19.55
N ASP A 766 -19.45 25.57 20.64
CA ASP A 766 -20.72 26.33 20.62
C ASP A 766 -20.62 27.67 19.90
N ALA A 767 -19.51 28.38 20.10
CA ALA A 767 -19.26 29.68 19.50
C ALA A 767 -19.18 29.61 17.96
N TYR A 768 -18.74 28.50 17.37
CA TYR A 768 -18.79 28.30 15.92
C TYR A 768 -20.19 27.82 15.49
N ARG A 769 -20.67 26.75 16.14
CA ARG A 769 -21.94 26.09 15.78
C ARG A 769 -23.13 27.04 15.81
N ASN A 770 -23.30 27.79 16.90
CA ASN A 770 -24.44 28.69 17.09
C ASN A 770 -24.40 29.89 16.14
N ASN A 771 -23.21 30.26 15.67
CA ASN A 771 -23.00 31.39 14.77
C ASN A 771 -23.08 30.98 13.29
N VAL A 772 -22.86 29.71 12.93
CA VAL A 772 -22.95 29.23 11.53
C VAL A 772 -24.30 28.56 11.24
N LEU A 773 -24.71 27.58 12.06
CA LEU A 773 -25.80 26.68 11.73
C LEU A 773 -27.18 27.24 12.13
N VAL A 774 -28.16 27.11 11.23
CA VAL A 774 -29.58 27.38 11.55
C VAL A 774 -30.16 26.26 12.44
N SER A 775 -29.90 25.01 12.07
CA SER A 775 -30.28 23.82 12.84
C SER A 775 -29.17 23.41 13.82
N PRO A 776 -29.51 22.95 15.05
CA PRO A 776 -28.51 22.38 15.95
C PRO A 776 -28.02 20.99 15.52
N GLU A 777 -28.72 20.32 14.59
CA GLU A 777 -28.35 18.99 14.13
C GLU A 777 -27.15 19.06 13.17
N ILE A 778 -26.08 18.33 13.51
CA ILE A 778 -24.87 18.20 12.68
C ILE A 778 -24.96 16.87 11.94
N LYS A 779 -25.11 16.96 10.61
CA LYS A 779 -25.05 15.80 9.70
C LYS A 779 -24.15 16.14 8.52
N PRO A 780 -23.35 15.18 8.03
CA PRO A 780 -22.64 15.35 6.77
C PRO A 780 -23.60 15.66 5.62
N SER A 781 -23.26 16.66 4.84
CA SER A 781 -23.92 16.98 3.56
C SER A 781 -23.23 16.32 2.37
N ILE A 782 -21.95 15.99 2.50
CA ILE A 782 -21.16 15.33 1.46
C ILE A 782 -20.37 14.17 2.07
N ALA A 783 -20.14 13.13 1.28
CA ALA A 783 -19.37 11.97 1.74
C ALA A 783 -17.87 12.27 1.77
N TYR A 784 -17.10 11.45 2.50
CA TYR A 784 -15.65 11.60 2.54
C TYR A 784 -15.05 11.54 1.13
N GLY A 785 -14.27 12.56 0.78
CA GLY A 785 -13.58 12.67 -0.51
C GLY A 785 -14.48 12.94 -1.71
N GLU A 786 -15.78 13.20 -1.50
CA GLU A 786 -16.72 13.56 -2.56
C GLU A 786 -16.47 14.98 -3.06
N HIS A 787 -16.33 15.15 -4.38
CA HIS A 787 -16.26 16.47 -4.99
C HIS A 787 -17.56 17.25 -4.79
N ALA A 788 -17.47 18.44 -4.18
CA ALA A 788 -18.63 19.30 -3.94
C ALA A 788 -19.20 19.85 -5.26
N ARG A 789 -20.41 19.41 -5.62
CA ARG A 789 -21.10 19.79 -6.88
C ARG A 789 -21.66 21.21 -6.84
N HIS A 790 -22.06 21.66 -5.66
CA HIS A 790 -22.61 22.98 -5.42
C HIS A 790 -21.70 23.74 -4.46
N ASN A 791 -21.59 25.06 -4.64
CA ASN A 791 -20.96 25.92 -3.65
C ASN A 791 -21.92 26.17 -2.48
N GLY A 792 -21.36 26.54 -1.34
CA GLY A 792 -22.07 26.75 -0.09
C GLY A 792 -21.27 26.21 1.09
N PHE A 793 -21.93 26.05 2.23
CA PHE A 793 -21.33 25.44 3.42
C PHE A 793 -21.65 23.95 3.45
N HIS A 794 -20.63 23.11 3.54
CA HIS A 794 -20.77 21.66 3.63
C HIS A 794 -20.05 21.10 4.85
N ILE A 795 -20.64 20.05 5.42
CA ILE A 795 -19.98 19.17 6.38
C ILE A 795 -19.62 17.87 5.65
N MET A 796 -18.34 17.50 5.70
CA MET A 796 -17.83 16.27 5.10
C MET A 796 -17.80 15.14 6.13
N GLU A 797 -18.34 13.99 5.77
CA GLU A 797 -18.18 12.74 6.53
C GLU A 797 -16.68 12.42 6.75
N SER A 798 -16.32 11.89 7.91
CA SER A 798 -14.95 11.62 8.34
C SER A 798 -14.89 10.25 9.04
N PRO A 799 -14.82 9.14 8.28
CA PRO A 799 -14.79 7.78 8.81
C PRO A 799 -13.39 7.43 9.36
N THR A 800 -12.79 8.35 10.10
CA THR A 800 -11.45 8.28 10.69
C THR A 800 -11.27 9.36 11.76
N GLU A 801 -10.37 9.08 12.70
CA GLU A 801 -9.89 10.04 13.70
C GLU A 801 -8.49 10.59 13.31
N HIS A 802 -7.90 10.09 12.22
CA HIS A 802 -6.55 10.45 11.81
C HIS A 802 -6.53 11.78 11.05
N PHE A 803 -5.82 12.78 11.58
CA PHE A 803 -5.78 14.14 11.01
C PHE A 803 -5.44 14.19 9.51
N ILE A 804 -4.36 13.51 9.08
CA ILE A 804 -3.96 13.49 7.65
C ILE A 804 -4.99 12.79 6.75
N GLU A 805 -5.69 11.77 7.26
CA GLU A 805 -6.74 11.12 6.48
C GLU A 805 -7.93 12.07 6.35
N THR A 806 -8.34 12.75 7.42
CA THR A 806 -9.37 13.80 7.38
C THR A 806 -9.03 14.87 6.35
N VAL A 807 -7.81 15.42 6.41
CA VAL A 807 -7.31 16.45 5.49
C VAL A 807 -7.27 15.93 4.04
N THR A 808 -6.90 14.67 3.83
CA THR A 808 -6.89 14.03 2.50
C THR A 808 -8.30 13.94 1.91
N GLY A 809 -9.32 13.60 2.71
CA GLY A 809 -10.71 13.63 2.25
C GLY A 809 -11.16 15.05 1.96
N LEU A 810 -10.84 15.98 2.86
CA LEU A 810 -11.23 17.38 2.77
C LEU A 810 -10.69 18.03 1.49
N ALA A 811 -9.41 17.82 1.18
CA ALA A 811 -8.79 18.30 -0.05
C ALA A 811 -9.42 17.70 -1.33
N ALA A 812 -9.82 16.42 -1.30
CA ALA A 812 -10.50 15.80 -2.44
C ALA A 812 -11.88 16.41 -2.77
N THR A 813 -12.49 17.15 -1.83
CA THR A 813 -13.80 17.79 -2.06
C THR A 813 -13.78 18.95 -3.07
N GLY A 814 -12.60 19.37 -3.53
CA GLY A 814 -12.45 20.47 -4.48
C GLY A 814 -12.10 21.80 -3.84
N VAL A 815 -11.73 21.82 -2.56
CA VAL A 815 -11.23 23.03 -1.87
C VAL A 815 -9.80 23.36 -2.32
N GLU A 816 -9.53 24.63 -2.59
CA GLU A 816 -8.26 25.09 -3.15
C GLU A 816 -7.28 25.65 -2.10
N LEU A 817 -7.74 25.79 -0.86
CA LEU A 817 -6.92 26.19 0.29
C LEU A 817 -7.51 25.59 1.58
N LEU A 818 -6.66 25.07 2.46
CA LEU A 818 -7.06 24.65 3.79
C LEU A 818 -6.60 25.67 4.84
N ILE A 819 -7.47 25.96 5.80
CA ILE A 819 -7.18 26.80 6.97
C ILE A 819 -7.18 25.88 8.18
N THR A 820 -6.02 25.78 8.84
CA THR A 820 -5.81 24.91 9.98
C THR A 820 -5.58 25.74 11.24
N LEU A 821 -6.51 25.66 12.18
CA LEU A 821 -6.32 26.18 13.53
C LEU A 821 -5.53 25.17 14.36
N VAL A 822 -4.31 25.56 14.70
CA VAL A 822 -3.37 24.76 15.47
C VAL A 822 -3.63 24.98 16.96
N GLY A 823 -4.21 23.98 17.63
CA GLY A 823 -4.46 23.98 19.07
C GLY A 823 -3.40 23.22 19.86
N ASN A 824 -2.83 22.16 19.29
CA ASN A 824 -1.79 21.36 19.94
C ASN A 824 -0.38 21.66 19.39
N ARG A 825 -0.19 21.53 18.08
CA ARG A 825 1.10 21.71 17.42
C ARG A 825 0.93 21.83 15.89
N PRO A 826 1.88 22.43 15.17
CA PRO A 826 1.86 22.39 13.73
C PRO A 826 1.84 20.95 13.19
N VAL A 827 1.04 20.73 12.16
CA VAL A 827 0.76 19.41 11.57
C VAL A 827 1.41 19.28 10.20
N GLN A 828 1.55 18.06 9.67
CA GLN A 828 1.99 17.89 8.29
C GLN A 828 0.99 18.55 7.34
N THR A 829 1.52 19.24 6.34
CA THR A 829 0.74 19.90 5.30
C THR A 829 0.36 18.92 4.17
N HIS A 830 -0.59 19.30 3.33
CA HIS A 830 -1.03 18.49 2.21
C HIS A 830 -0.15 18.76 0.97
N PRO A 831 0.29 17.74 0.20
CA PRO A 831 1.22 17.93 -0.92
C PRO A 831 0.60 18.63 -2.13
N PHE A 832 -0.73 18.58 -2.26
CA PHE A 832 -1.48 19.11 -3.39
C PHE A 832 -2.15 20.46 -3.08
N VAL A 833 -3.12 20.50 -2.14
CA VAL A 833 -3.75 21.73 -1.63
C VAL A 833 -2.85 22.47 -0.62
N PRO A 834 -2.59 23.78 -0.78
CA PRO A 834 -1.85 24.55 0.23
C PRO A 834 -2.62 24.61 1.56
N MET A 835 -1.89 24.64 2.68
CA MET A 835 -2.45 24.69 4.02
C MET A 835 -1.90 25.89 4.80
N LEU A 836 -2.78 26.77 5.25
CA LEU A 836 -2.48 27.89 6.14
C LEU A 836 -2.52 27.42 7.59
N GLN A 837 -1.39 27.48 8.31
CA GLN A 837 -1.34 27.15 9.73
C GLN A 837 -1.39 28.40 10.60
N LEU A 838 -2.44 28.49 11.42
CA LEU A 838 -2.64 29.61 12.33
C LEU A 838 -2.85 29.14 13.77
N ALA A 839 -2.44 29.94 14.75
CA ALA A 839 -2.65 29.65 16.16
C ALA A 839 -3.13 30.90 16.90
N ALA A 840 -4.05 30.73 17.84
CA ALA A 840 -4.51 31.78 18.76
C ALA A 840 -3.88 31.65 20.17
N GLU A 841 -3.42 30.45 20.53
CA GLU A 841 -2.89 30.17 21.86
C GLU A 841 -1.45 30.67 22.03
N PRO A 842 -1.14 31.55 23.02
CA PRO A 842 0.19 32.13 23.17
C PRO A 842 1.33 31.11 23.34
N ALA A 843 1.08 30.01 24.05
CA ALA A 843 2.07 28.96 24.26
C ALA A 843 2.47 28.27 22.93
N ILE A 844 1.50 28.05 22.06
CA ILE A 844 1.72 27.47 20.72
C ILE A 844 2.45 28.48 19.83
N GLN A 845 2.01 29.73 19.84
CA GLN A 845 2.63 30.81 19.08
C GLN A 845 4.12 30.97 19.41
N GLN A 846 4.45 30.98 20.70
CA GLN A 846 5.84 31.12 21.15
C GLN A 846 6.70 29.92 20.77
N THR A 847 6.16 28.70 20.93
CA THR A 847 6.92 27.46 20.69
C THR A 847 7.17 27.21 19.20
N TYR A 848 6.20 27.57 18.36
CA TYR A 848 6.16 27.19 16.94
C TYR A 848 6.13 28.40 16.00
N GLU A 849 6.64 29.56 16.45
CA GLU A 849 6.65 30.80 15.67
C GLU A 849 7.20 30.59 14.24
N SER A 850 8.25 29.78 14.07
CA SER A 850 8.91 29.54 12.78
C SER A 850 8.13 28.62 11.84
N ASP A 851 7.08 27.96 12.33
CA ASP A 851 6.24 27.00 11.58
C ASP A 851 4.85 27.56 11.27
N LEU A 852 4.36 28.50 12.08
CA LEU A 852 3.06 29.15 11.89
C LEU A 852 3.10 30.23 10.79
N ASP A 853 2.07 30.25 9.95
CA ASP A 853 1.88 31.24 8.89
C ASP A 853 1.18 32.52 9.39
N LEU A 854 0.38 32.39 10.45
CA LEU A 854 -0.32 33.50 11.09
C LEU A 854 -0.47 33.28 12.60
N GLN A 855 -0.02 34.25 13.40
CA GLN A 855 -0.24 34.27 14.85
C GLN A 855 -1.40 35.23 15.14
N LEU A 856 -2.52 34.70 15.59
CA LEU A 856 -3.70 35.47 15.95
C LEU A 856 -3.49 36.12 17.32
N THR A 857 -3.00 37.36 17.33
CA THR A 857 -2.68 38.12 18.53
C THR A 857 -3.54 39.39 18.61
N GLY A 858 -3.70 39.95 19.80
CA GLY A 858 -4.45 41.19 20.02
C GLY A 858 -5.97 41.02 19.93
N ASP A 859 -6.64 42.09 19.48
CA ASP A 859 -8.10 42.15 19.34
C ASP A 859 -8.61 41.18 18.26
N SER A 860 -9.57 40.33 18.62
CA SER A 860 -10.08 39.27 17.76
C SER A 860 -10.92 39.82 16.59
N ASP A 861 -11.48 41.03 16.72
CA ASP A 861 -12.28 41.68 15.67
C ASP A 861 -11.55 41.81 14.31
N GLY A 862 -10.22 41.88 14.35
CA GLY A 862 -9.36 41.98 13.16
C GLY A 862 -8.91 40.63 12.57
N TRP A 863 -9.12 39.50 13.25
CA TRP A 863 -8.52 38.22 12.86
C TRP A 863 -9.06 37.71 11.52
N THR A 864 -10.37 37.81 11.25
CA THR A 864 -10.94 37.39 9.96
C THR A 864 -10.29 38.11 8.77
N ALA A 865 -10.00 39.41 8.91
CA ALA A 865 -9.34 40.18 7.85
C ALA A 865 -7.88 39.74 7.63
N GLN A 866 -7.15 39.46 8.70
CA GLN A 866 -5.77 38.94 8.63
C GLN A 866 -5.73 37.56 7.95
N ILE A 867 -6.67 36.66 8.30
CA ILE A 867 -6.81 35.34 7.68
C ILE A 867 -7.09 35.50 6.19
N MET A 868 -8.04 36.36 5.81
CA MET A 868 -8.43 36.55 4.41
C MET A 868 -7.29 37.12 3.55
N GLU A 869 -6.54 38.09 4.08
CA GLU A 869 -5.38 38.65 3.38
C GLU A 869 -4.31 37.58 3.14
N ARG A 870 -4.03 36.72 4.14
CA ARG A 870 -3.09 35.62 3.95
C ARG A 870 -3.61 34.57 2.95
N CYS A 871 -4.91 34.28 2.97
CA CYS A 871 -5.53 33.40 1.97
C CYS A 871 -5.35 33.93 0.55
N LYS A 872 -5.57 35.25 0.35
CA LYS A 872 -5.32 35.91 -0.94
C LYS A 872 -3.88 35.76 -1.39
N GLN A 873 -2.92 36.02 -0.49
CA GLN A 873 -1.51 35.92 -0.81
C GLN A 873 -1.09 34.49 -1.21
N ILE A 874 -1.66 33.46 -0.57
CA ILE A 874 -1.43 32.06 -0.92
C ILE A 874 -2.02 31.73 -2.28
N LEU A 875 -3.30 32.06 -2.51
CA LEU A 875 -4.00 31.73 -3.77
C LEU A 875 -3.42 32.48 -4.98
N GLU A 876 -2.82 33.65 -4.76
CA GLU A 876 -2.13 34.43 -5.78
C GLU A 876 -0.63 34.11 -5.87
N HIS A 877 -0.15 33.09 -5.15
CA HIS A 877 1.24 32.61 -5.17
C HIS A 877 2.27 33.68 -4.78
N THR A 878 1.86 34.66 -3.96
CA THR A 878 2.75 35.69 -3.38
C THR A 878 3.26 35.29 -1.99
N TYR A 879 2.69 34.25 -1.40
CA TYR A 879 3.14 33.64 -0.15
C TYR A 879 3.03 32.11 -0.23
N THR A 880 4.10 31.40 0.17
CA THR A 880 4.09 29.94 0.30
C THR A 880 4.01 29.56 1.77
N PRO A 881 3.06 28.70 2.19
CA PRO A 881 3.00 28.24 3.58
C PRO A 881 4.32 27.66 4.08
N ARG A 882 4.72 28.00 5.31
CA ARG A 882 6.08 27.75 5.84
C ARG A 882 6.41 26.27 5.90
N LEU A 883 5.51 25.44 6.42
CA LEU A 883 5.73 24.00 6.53
C LEU A 883 5.68 23.28 5.19
N TYR A 884 4.88 23.77 4.23
CA TYR A 884 4.91 23.30 2.86
C TYR A 884 6.28 23.58 2.21
N GLN A 885 6.81 24.79 2.38
CA GLN A 885 8.14 25.18 1.88
C GLN A 885 9.26 24.31 2.46
N LYS A 886 9.15 23.93 3.74
CA LYS A 886 10.08 23.01 4.41
C LYS A 886 9.95 21.56 3.93
N GLY A 887 8.89 21.22 3.19
CA GLY A 887 8.58 19.87 2.72
C GLY A 887 8.03 18.97 3.82
N TYR A 888 7.40 19.55 4.85
CA TYR A 888 6.71 18.83 5.90
C TYR A 888 5.29 18.49 5.43
N THR A 889 5.22 17.53 4.49
CA THR A 889 3.99 17.16 3.78
C THR A 889 3.69 15.68 3.90
N ASP A 890 2.41 15.31 4.05
CA ASP A 890 1.99 13.92 4.06
C ASP A 890 0.65 13.69 3.34
N PHE A 891 0.40 12.45 2.95
CA PHE A 891 -0.82 12.03 2.26
C PHE A 891 -1.19 10.61 2.66
N GLN A 892 -2.42 10.42 3.12
CA GLN A 892 -2.89 9.12 3.59
C GLN A 892 -4.38 8.97 3.34
N LEU A 893 -4.76 7.83 2.78
CA LEU A 893 -6.15 7.48 2.56
C LEU A 893 -6.68 6.69 3.76
N THR A 894 -7.91 7.03 4.16
CA THR A 894 -8.64 6.22 5.14
C THR A 894 -9.16 4.94 4.49
N ARG A 895 -9.18 3.88 5.30
CA ARG A 895 -9.85 2.61 5.02
C ARG A 895 -11.31 2.58 5.49
N GLY A 896 -11.77 3.66 6.12
CA GLY A 896 -13.08 3.75 6.73
C GLY A 896 -13.26 2.78 7.90
N HIS A 897 -14.52 2.50 8.25
CA HIS A 897 -14.84 1.62 9.36
C HIS A 897 -14.80 0.12 9.02
N LEU A 898 -14.92 -0.24 7.73
CA LEU A 898 -14.96 -1.62 7.23
C LEU A 898 -13.69 -2.02 6.47
N GLY A 899 -12.71 -1.14 6.34
CA GLY A 899 -11.47 -1.49 5.65
C GLY A 899 -10.57 -2.39 6.49
N PHE A 900 -10.11 -3.47 5.85
CA PHE A 900 -9.23 -4.48 6.43
C PHE A 900 -8.20 -4.92 5.37
N SER A 901 -7.00 -5.34 5.78
CA SER A 901 -5.99 -5.87 4.85
C SER A 901 -6.29 -7.33 4.54
N LEU A 902 -6.43 -7.65 3.25
CA LEU A 902 -6.47 -9.03 2.77
C LEU A 902 -5.13 -9.38 2.18
#